data_AF-A0A1H5ABM8-F1
#
_entry.id   AF-A0A1H5ABM8-F1
#
_cell.length_a   1.000
_cell.length_b   1.000
_cell.length_c   1.000
_cell.angle_alpha   90.00
_cell.angle_beta   90.00
_cell.angle_gamma   90.00
#
_symmetry.space_group_name_H-M   'P 1'
#
loop_
_entity.id
_entity.type
_entity.pdbx_description
1 polymer ?
#
loop_
_entity_poly.entity_id
_entity_poly.type
_entity_poly.pdbx_seq_one_letter_code
_entity_poly.pdbx_strand_id
1 'polypeptide(L)'
;MNCSGCGFEVQSGFAFCPRCGAKQPSSCPSCGHICAADFAFCPKCGAHIDGVPQARNQREAPTSVAADLRPPMPPPAAVIEPASRAMPFPFDMEADRRTVTVLFADLSGFTTLSERLDPEVLQTLQNELFEELTAAVQSFGGFVDKFLGDALLALFGAPVAHEDDPERALRAALEMVKRAAGVGERSDACAGSPLTLHIGINTGHVVAGGFGAGNSKSYSVTGDTVNTAQRLQSMASPGEVLVGPLTYRLTRHAFSYDSLGDVALRGKVGSVEVHRLLRPLDAPRAARGLETLGLSAPLIGRDAELARMLGSLDLACGGAVQLVRLIGEAGIGKTRLVNEFVARARDEDRFAGVAIRRATCSPLGEQSYGTLAAVLRSAYGIPHKASAVETQTKLVDALTELGLAPEEAERLLPLYFYVLGFGDPDAALQHVEPEQLRRQIFFAIRTVFERRLALSPLLIIVEDLHWADAVSLEALRFVMDRLERRRLMLLFTHRPMLELDQLDSSRISHAALRLAPLDVADGEKLLAAFFGHGWCRSSGNLCDRILERASGNPLFVEEIVRGLIESGVLKRDGQHWRITATDAAADIPASIQAMLLTRVDRLPPEVRRLAQEAAVIGPRFDETLLGATAADPARVEAGLDLLCDAEIIEEVAGANSIASQSYRFTQTLLQDVIYRNLLLQRRTGMHGRIGAALERSCGDDPERLEDLALLGHHFSLSTNKPKGARYLMAAGDRARVIYANDDAIRLYRQALTVLPATGDQEPERLVLCERIADLCGPTGRRDTAFEHYETVLQASRVAGNRAAAARILRKLGRLLWDAGKRDKAEAHYGEAAALLEGIDAPIEQAHLRQERGRLAFRMGDHAAAARWADDALGYAQSVPPDVDEHSRLEAARATAEALNTKGVALARLGRSQEAVREVELSVAVAEAAGLLGAACRGYTNLGVLYTIIDPARAMQVCRRGLEVARRVGDLGFQARLLANLAVACCTFTDRCADEGVPAAEKAIELDRALDQREHLAVPLIVLGQIHQCHGQPELALRCYNEALEVARETGEPQLLFPCYDGLATLNLDLDDTPEAERYFALAQDVCARHALDPESLVVLPFLD
;
A
#
# COMPACT_ATOMS: atom_id res chain seq x y z
N MET A 1 -52.42 18.93 -26.34
CA MET A 1 -50.95 19.15 -26.37
C MET A 1 -50.29 17.88 -26.86
N ASN A 2 -49.32 17.96 -27.77
CA ASN A 2 -48.65 16.74 -28.25
C ASN A 2 -47.64 16.26 -27.22
N CYS A 3 -47.69 14.98 -26.89
CA CYS A 3 -46.74 14.34 -25.99
C CYS A 3 -45.32 14.51 -26.55
N SER A 4 -44.41 15.08 -25.75
CA SER A 4 -43.01 15.27 -26.14
C SER A 4 -42.27 13.95 -26.43
N GLY A 5 -42.73 12.82 -25.87
CA GLY A 5 -42.10 11.52 -26.09
C GLY A 5 -42.57 10.78 -27.35
N CYS A 6 -43.86 10.84 -27.71
CA CYS A 6 -44.40 10.03 -28.82
C CYS A 6 -45.25 10.82 -29.85
N GLY A 7 -45.38 12.14 -29.69
CA GLY A 7 -46.15 13.00 -30.59
C GLY A 7 -47.66 12.81 -30.52
N PHE A 8 -48.18 11.89 -29.70
CA PHE A 8 -49.62 11.66 -29.53
C PHE A 8 -50.31 12.89 -28.93
N GLU A 9 -51.46 13.26 -29.46
CA GLU A 9 -52.22 14.41 -28.98
C GLU A 9 -52.91 14.05 -27.64
N VAL A 10 -52.40 14.63 -26.55
CA VAL A 10 -52.90 14.44 -25.18
C VAL A 10 -53.88 15.56 -24.82
N GLN A 11 -55.05 15.21 -24.30
CA GLN A 11 -56.01 16.18 -23.77
C GLN A 11 -55.43 16.95 -22.58
N SER A 12 -55.75 18.25 -22.49
CA SER A 12 -55.33 19.12 -21.38
C SER A 12 -55.92 18.62 -20.06
N GLY A 13 -55.06 18.22 -19.11
CA GLY A 13 -55.45 17.72 -17.78
C GLY A 13 -54.90 16.33 -17.43
N PHE A 14 -54.35 15.60 -18.40
CA PHE A 14 -53.70 14.31 -18.15
C PHE A 14 -52.27 14.51 -17.63
N ALA A 15 -51.97 13.98 -16.44
CA ALA A 15 -50.64 14.04 -15.84
C ALA A 15 -49.61 13.18 -16.61
N PHE A 16 -50.07 12.17 -17.36
CA PHE A 16 -49.24 11.27 -18.15
C PHE A 16 -49.87 11.03 -19.53
N CYS A 17 -49.04 10.80 -20.55
CA CYS A 17 -49.50 10.40 -21.87
C CYS A 17 -50.11 8.99 -21.77
N PRO A 18 -51.38 8.79 -22.15
CA PRO A 18 -52.02 7.48 -22.04
C PRO A 18 -51.42 6.43 -22.98
N ARG A 19 -50.64 6.84 -23.99
CA ARG A 19 -50.03 5.92 -24.96
C ARG A 19 -48.66 5.40 -24.53
N CYS A 20 -47.78 6.28 -24.02
CA CYS A 20 -46.40 5.90 -23.69
C CYS A 20 -46.03 6.10 -22.21
N GLY A 21 -46.95 6.57 -21.38
CA GLY A 21 -46.71 6.81 -19.95
C GLY A 21 -45.85 8.04 -19.64
N ALA A 22 -45.40 8.81 -20.64
CA ALA A 22 -44.56 9.99 -20.40
C ALA A 22 -45.32 11.09 -19.64
N LYS A 23 -44.76 11.58 -18.52
CA LYS A 23 -45.34 12.63 -17.69
C LYS A 23 -45.43 13.94 -18.47
N GLN A 24 -46.56 14.63 -18.40
CA GLN A 24 -46.80 15.85 -19.16
C GLN A 24 -46.35 17.10 -18.38
N PRO A 25 -45.73 18.09 -19.04
CA PRO A 25 -45.34 19.34 -18.39
C PRO A 25 -46.55 20.09 -17.82
N SER A 26 -46.36 20.71 -16.66
CA SER A 26 -47.41 21.45 -15.94
C SER A 26 -47.13 22.95 -15.91
N SER A 27 -48.17 23.77 -15.93
CA SER A 27 -48.01 25.22 -15.74
C SER A 27 -47.82 25.54 -14.26
N CYS A 28 -46.79 26.30 -13.92
CA CYS A 28 -46.57 26.80 -12.57
C CYS A 28 -47.81 27.56 -12.09
N PRO A 29 -48.40 27.19 -10.94
CA PRO A 29 -49.61 27.86 -10.44
C PRO A 29 -49.35 29.31 -10.01
N SER A 30 -48.09 29.67 -9.72
CA SER A 30 -47.74 31.02 -9.26
C SER A 30 -47.50 32.02 -10.40
N CYS A 31 -46.90 31.60 -11.52
CA CYS A 31 -46.50 32.52 -12.59
C CYS A 31 -46.89 32.07 -14.01
N GLY A 32 -47.59 30.94 -14.15
CA GLY A 32 -48.08 30.41 -15.42
C GLY A 32 -47.00 29.81 -16.35
N HIS A 33 -45.73 29.80 -15.94
CA HIS A 33 -44.64 29.25 -16.75
C HIS A 33 -44.78 27.72 -16.89
N ILE A 34 -44.70 27.20 -18.12
CA ILE A 34 -44.73 25.74 -18.37
C ILE A 34 -43.42 25.15 -17.88
N CYS A 35 -43.49 24.32 -16.85
CA CYS A 35 -42.34 23.67 -16.26
C CYS A 35 -42.26 22.23 -16.78
N ALA A 36 -41.03 21.76 -17.02
CA ALA A 36 -40.82 20.36 -17.37
C ALA A 36 -41.33 19.44 -16.24
N ALA A 37 -41.75 18.24 -16.60
CA ALA A 37 -42.51 17.34 -15.73
C ALA A 37 -41.76 16.87 -14.46
N ASP A 38 -40.45 17.10 -14.42
CA ASP A 38 -39.51 16.63 -13.41
C ASP A 38 -39.13 17.75 -12.42
N PHE A 39 -39.64 18.97 -12.64
CA PHE A 39 -39.26 20.12 -11.83
C PHE A 39 -40.13 20.15 -10.57
N ALA A 40 -39.50 20.01 -9.40
CA ALA A 40 -40.18 20.23 -8.12
C ALA A 40 -40.50 21.72 -7.87
N PHE A 41 -39.72 22.61 -8.48
CA PHE A 41 -39.87 24.07 -8.37
C PHE A 41 -39.85 24.73 -9.75
N CYS A 42 -40.67 25.76 -9.93
CA CYS A 42 -40.67 26.56 -11.14
C CYS A 42 -39.31 27.25 -11.32
N PRO A 43 -38.62 27.07 -12.46
CA PRO A 43 -37.28 27.63 -12.65
C PRO A 43 -37.31 29.16 -12.79
N LYS A 44 -38.48 29.73 -13.08
CA LYS A 44 -38.65 31.17 -13.24
C LYS A 44 -38.87 31.89 -11.90
N CYS A 45 -39.58 31.28 -10.96
CA CYS A 45 -40.00 31.97 -9.72
C CYS A 45 -39.78 31.18 -8.42
N GLY A 46 -39.24 29.97 -8.49
CA GLY A 46 -38.94 29.13 -7.33
C GLY A 46 -40.17 28.56 -6.60
N ALA A 47 -41.38 28.70 -7.16
CA ALA A 47 -42.59 28.16 -6.54
C ALA A 47 -42.67 26.64 -6.71
N HIS A 48 -43.00 25.92 -5.63
CA HIS A 48 -43.20 24.47 -5.67
C HIS A 48 -44.38 24.12 -6.60
N ILE A 49 -44.19 23.14 -7.47
CA ILE A 49 -45.15 22.82 -8.54
C ILE A 49 -46.27 21.88 -8.04
N ASP A 50 -45.98 21.06 -7.02
CA ASP A 50 -46.95 20.18 -6.39
C ASP A 50 -47.51 20.83 -5.10
N GLY A 51 -48.74 21.36 -5.19
CA GLY A 51 -49.37 22.20 -4.17
C GLY A 51 -49.85 21.46 -2.90
N VAL A 52 -48.94 21.11 -2.00
CA VAL A 52 -49.27 20.69 -0.62
C VAL A 52 -48.75 21.74 0.38
N PRO A 53 -49.61 22.43 1.16
CA PRO A 53 -49.19 23.51 2.05
C PRO A 53 -48.73 22.99 3.43
N GLN A 54 -47.50 23.32 3.85
CA GLN A 54 -47.05 23.18 5.25
C GLN A 54 -47.06 24.53 5.96
N ALA A 55 -47.59 24.51 7.18
CA ALA A 55 -47.85 25.66 8.04
C ALA A 55 -46.58 26.40 8.48
N ARG A 56 -46.61 27.74 8.37
CA ARG A 56 -45.58 28.65 8.89
C ARG A 56 -45.85 28.94 10.38
N ASN A 57 -44.88 28.67 11.23
CA ASN A 57 -44.77 29.32 12.55
C ASN A 57 -43.61 30.32 12.50
N GLN A 58 -43.98 31.61 12.56
CA GLN A 58 -43.08 32.73 12.80
C GLN A 58 -42.80 32.84 14.30
N ARG A 59 -41.56 33.12 14.70
CA ARG A 59 -41.27 33.87 15.93
C ARG A 59 -40.01 34.71 15.77
N GLU A 60 -40.15 35.94 16.24
CA GLU A 60 -39.29 37.11 16.11
C GLU A 60 -38.04 37.05 16.99
N ALA A 61 -37.03 37.83 16.58
CA ALA A 61 -35.85 38.18 17.37
C ALA A 61 -36.16 39.30 18.38
N PRO A 62 -35.31 39.48 19.41
CA PRO A 62 -34.67 40.78 19.54
C PRO A 62 -33.19 40.78 19.97
N THR A 63 -32.64 41.99 19.87
CA THR A 63 -31.29 42.55 19.84
C THR A 63 -30.60 42.88 21.18
N SER A 64 -29.24 42.94 21.14
CA SER A 64 -28.28 43.81 21.91
C SER A 64 -28.22 43.66 23.46
N VAL A 65 -27.08 43.80 24.19
CA VAL A 65 -26.16 44.95 24.39
C VAL A 65 -24.83 44.48 25.05
N ALA A 66 -23.78 45.33 25.01
CA ALA A 66 -22.35 45.12 25.26
C ALA A 66 -21.79 45.42 26.70
N ALA A 67 -20.46 45.15 26.85
CA ALA A 67 -19.43 45.65 27.80
C ALA A 67 -19.47 45.13 29.27
N ASP A 68 -18.38 44.89 30.04
CA ASP A 68 -17.11 45.63 30.18
C ASP A 68 -15.99 44.85 30.94
N LEU A 69 -14.76 45.41 30.97
CA LEU A 69 -13.47 44.82 31.39
C LEU A 69 -12.96 45.12 32.84
N ARG A 70 -12.39 44.08 33.51
CA ARG A 70 -11.19 44.01 34.43
C ARG A 70 -11.16 44.78 35.81
N PRO A 71 -10.15 44.57 36.72
CA PRO A 71 -10.01 43.51 37.75
C PRO A 71 -9.75 44.09 39.19
N PRO A 72 -9.44 43.28 40.24
CA PRO A 72 -8.19 43.53 40.99
C PRO A 72 -7.49 42.28 41.60
N MET A 73 -6.25 42.47 42.06
CA MET A 73 -5.32 41.48 42.67
C MET A 73 -4.91 41.97 44.11
N PRO A 74 -4.01 41.26 44.86
CA PRO A 74 -4.19 40.42 46.07
C PRO A 74 -3.72 41.10 47.39
N PRO A 75 -3.66 40.45 48.60
CA PRO A 75 -2.53 39.57 49.07
C PRO A 75 -2.92 38.55 50.22
N PRO A 76 -2.02 38.00 51.09
CA PRO A 76 -0.81 37.19 50.92
C PRO A 76 -0.84 35.78 51.63
N ALA A 77 0.19 34.96 51.37
CA ALA A 77 0.54 33.67 52.02
C ALA A 77 0.93 33.81 53.51
N ALA A 78 1.09 32.81 54.40
CA ALA A 78 1.37 31.36 54.33
C ALA A 78 1.08 30.71 55.71
N VAL A 79 0.99 29.38 55.83
CA VAL A 79 1.78 28.47 56.73
C VAL A 79 1.48 27.00 56.33
N ILE A 80 2.51 26.17 56.23
CA ILE A 80 2.55 24.76 55.80
C ILE A 80 2.78 23.84 57.01
N GLU A 81 2.13 22.67 57.07
CA GLU A 81 2.66 21.36 57.55
C GLU A 81 1.61 20.22 57.44
N PRO A 82 1.98 18.92 57.44
CA PRO A 82 2.68 18.15 56.42
C PRO A 82 1.76 17.12 55.70
N ALA A 83 2.12 16.78 54.46
CA ALA A 83 1.32 15.98 53.54
C ALA A 83 1.47 14.46 53.73
N SER A 84 0.36 13.76 54.00
CA SER A 84 0.16 12.39 53.50
C SER A 84 -0.17 12.49 52.01
N ARG A 85 0.63 11.84 51.15
CA ARG A 85 0.46 11.82 49.69
C ARG A 85 -0.89 11.21 49.29
N ALA A 86 -1.91 12.06 49.15
CA ALA A 86 -3.04 11.84 48.27
C ALA A 86 -2.83 12.72 47.03
N MET A 87 -2.91 12.15 45.82
CA MET A 87 -2.85 12.94 44.60
C MET A 87 -4.06 13.89 44.53
N PRO A 88 -3.88 15.19 44.22
CA PRO A 88 -4.97 16.14 44.19
C PRO A 88 -5.72 16.06 42.85
N PHE A 89 -6.87 15.38 42.82
CA PHE A 89 -7.87 15.64 41.80
C PHE A 89 -8.74 16.84 42.25
N PRO A 90 -9.09 17.79 41.36
CA PRO A 90 -9.90 18.94 41.74
C PRO A 90 -11.30 18.47 42.19
N PHE A 91 -11.61 18.64 43.48
CA PHE A 91 -12.91 18.32 44.04
C PHE A 91 -13.92 19.43 43.73
N ASP A 92 -14.56 19.32 42.57
CA ASP A 92 -15.94 19.73 42.37
C ASP A 92 -16.58 18.82 41.31
N MET A 93 -16.82 17.57 41.69
CA MET A 93 -17.56 16.61 40.85
C MET A 93 -19.03 16.61 41.27
N GLU A 94 -19.85 17.29 40.48
CA GLU A 94 -21.30 17.06 40.47
C GLU A 94 -21.57 15.57 40.23
N ALA A 95 -22.59 15.03 40.90
CA ALA A 95 -22.93 13.61 40.74
C ALA A 95 -23.44 13.34 39.33
N ASP A 96 -22.82 12.42 38.61
CA ASP A 96 -23.20 12.05 37.24
C ASP A 96 -23.48 10.56 37.11
N ARG A 97 -24.21 10.19 36.05
CA ARG A 97 -24.50 8.79 35.72
C ARG A 97 -23.49 8.30 34.70
N ARG A 98 -22.78 7.22 35.04
CA ARG A 98 -21.75 6.62 34.19
C ARG A 98 -21.75 5.11 34.30
N THR A 99 -21.20 4.43 33.30
CA THR A 99 -20.97 2.98 33.33
C THR A 99 -19.66 2.72 34.04
N VAL A 100 -19.68 1.87 35.07
CA VAL A 100 -18.50 1.54 35.88
C VAL A 100 -18.44 0.03 36.06
N THR A 101 -17.23 -0.52 36.04
CA THR A 101 -16.97 -1.88 36.49
C THR A 101 -16.56 -1.85 37.96
N VAL A 102 -17.37 -2.49 38.79
CA VAL A 102 -17.18 -2.55 40.24
C VAL A 102 -16.58 -3.89 40.61
N LEU A 103 -15.48 -3.88 41.37
CA LEU A 103 -14.80 -5.05 41.90
C LEU A 103 -14.89 -5.04 43.42
N PHE A 104 -15.42 -6.13 43.99
CA PHE A 104 -15.35 -6.44 45.42
C PHE A 104 -14.43 -7.62 45.62
N ALA A 105 -13.42 -7.48 46.48
CA ALA A 105 -12.56 -8.57 46.90
C ALA A 105 -12.60 -8.69 48.41
N ASP A 106 -12.71 -9.90 48.93
CA ASP A 106 -12.75 -10.16 50.37
C ASP A 106 -11.82 -11.32 50.73
N LEU A 107 -11.25 -11.27 51.93
CA LEU A 107 -10.28 -12.26 52.37
C LEU A 107 -11.00 -13.50 52.93
N SER A 108 -10.72 -14.64 52.31
CA SER A 108 -11.35 -15.89 52.72
C SER A 108 -10.82 -16.34 54.08
N GLY A 109 -11.72 -16.51 55.07
CA GLY A 109 -11.35 -17.02 56.39
C GLY A 109 -10.66 -16.00 57.31
N PHE A 110 -10.75 -14.69 57.02
CA PHE A 110 -10.17 -13.65 57.88
C PHE A 110 -10.66 -13.70 59.33
N THR A 111 -11.95 -13.99 59.57
CA THR A 111 -12.49 -14.11 60.94
C THR A 111 -11.79 -15.22 61.75
N THR A 112 -11.51 -16.37 61.12
CA THR A 112 -10.77 -17.46 61.77
C THR A 112 -9.30 -17.13 61.97
N LEU A 113 -8.73 -16.25 61.13
CA LEU A 113 -7.37 -15.76 61.25
C LEU A 113 -7.25 -14.73 62.38
N SER A 114 -8.25 -13.84 62.51
CA SER A 114 -8.31 -12.79 63.53
C SER A 114 -8.56 -13.33 64.93
N GLU A 115 -9.15 -14.52 65.08
CA GLU A 115 -9.29 -15.22 66.36
C GLU A 115 -7.98 -15.88 66.83
N ARG A 116 -7.02 -16.11 65.92
CA ARG A 116 -5.77 -16.85 66.21
C ARG A 116 -4.54 -15.96 66.32
N LEU A 117 -4.55 -14.82 65.63
CA LEU A 117 -3.43 -13.88 65.60
C LEU A 117 -3.62 -12.77 66.64
N ASP A 118 -2.50 -12.30 67.17
CA ASP A 118 -2.47 -11.09 68.00
C ASP A 118 -2.96 -9.88 67.16
N PRO A 119 -3.78 -8.97 67.72
CA PRO A 119 -4.31 -7.82 66.98
C PRO A 119 -3.24 -6.95 66.31
N GLU A 120 -2.04 -6.79 66.90
CA GLU A 120 -0.96 -6.00 66.29
C GLU A 120 -0.37 -6.71 65.06
N VAL A 121 -0.25 -8.04 65.13
CA VAL A 121 0.23 -8.88 64.02
C VAL A 121 -0.80 -8.93 62.91
N LEU A 122 -2.08 -9.04 63.26
CA LEU A 122 -3.20 -9.02 62.31
C LEU A 122 -3.28 -7.67 61.57
N GLN A 123 -3.14 -6.55 62.29
CA GLN A 123 -3.15 -5.21 61.68
C GLN A 123 -1.97 -5.03 60.72
N THR A 124 -0.79 -5.51 61.09
CA THR A 124 0.40 -5.46 60.22
C THR A 124 0.19 -6.25 58.94
N LEU A 125 -0.32 -7.49 59.05
CA LEU A 125 -0.64 -8.35 57.90
C LEU A 125 -1.73 -7.75 57.01
N GLN A 126 -2.76 -7.14 57.62
CA GLN A 126 -3.86 -6.50 56.90
C GLN A 126 -3.38 -5.28 56.10
N ASN A 127 -2.50 -4.46 56.68
CA ASN A 127 -1.91 -3.31 55.99
C ASN A 127 -1.04 -3.75 54.81
N GLU A 128 -0.16 -4.74 55.00
CA GLU A 128 0.68 -5.29 53.92
C GLU A 128 -0.17 -5.86 52.78
N LEU A 129 -1.22 -6.62 53.12
CA LEU A 129 -2.15 -7.14 52.13
C LEU A 129 -2.87 -6.01 51.38
N PHE A 130 -3.41 -5.01 52.10
CA PHE A 130 -4.12 -3.90 51.46
C PHE A 130 -3.23 -3.03 50.58
N GLU A 131 -1.94 -2.86 50.92
CA GLU A 131 -0.96 -2.22 50.05
C GLU A 131 -0.77 -3.00 48.74
N GLU A 132 -0.60 -4.32 48.81
CA GLU A 132 -0.42 -5.19 47.64
C GLU A 132 -1.66 -5.23 46.74
N LEU A 133 -2.85 -5.30 47.34
CA LEU A 133 -4.12 -5.27 46.61
C LEU A 133 -4.38 -3.91 45.96
N THR A 134 -4.08 -2.82 46.67
CA THR A 134 -4.17 -1.45 46.12
C THR A 134 -3.21 -1.27 44.95
N ALA A 135 -1.98 -1.78 45.07
CA ALA A 135 -1.00 -1.74 43.99
C ALA A 135 -1.45 -2.55 42.77
N ALA A 136 -2.11 -3.70 42.96
CA ALA A 136 -2.69 -4.47 41.86
C ALA A 136 -3.79 -3.66 41.14
N VAL A 137 -4.75 -3.09 41.87
CA VAL A 137 -5.84 -2.28 41.29
C VAL A 137 -5.28 -1.06 40.53
N GLN A 138 -4.34 -0.33 41.13
CA GLN A 138 -3.73 0.86 40.52
C GLN A 138 -2.88 0.53 39.30
N SER A 139 -2.20 -0.62 39.26
CA SER A 139 -1.39 -1.04 38.11
C SER A 139 -2.19 -1.24 36.82
N PHE A 140 -3.50 -1.47 36.95
CA PHE A 140 -4.44 -1.57 35.83
C PHE A 140 -5.35 -0.33 35.73
N GLY A 141 -4.95 0.80 36.31
CA GLY A 141 -5.68 2.07 36.21
C GLY A 141 -7.00 2.13 37.00
N GLY A 142 -7.23 1.20 37.93
CA GLY A 142 -8.38 1.21 38.82
C GLY A 142 -8.19 2.13 40.01
N PHE A 143 -9.32 2.56 40.60
CA PHE A 143 -9.37 3.40 41.78
C PHE A 143 -9.94 2.61 42.97
N VAL A 144 -9.22 2.56 44.09
CA VAL A 144 -9.74 1.98 45.34
C VAL A 144 -10.64 3.01 46.02
N ASP A 145 -11.94 2.73 46.11
CA ASP A 145 -12.94 3.61 46.71
C ASP A 145 -12.83 3.59 48.24
N LYS A 146 -12.93 2.40 48.84
CA LYS A 146 -12.78 2.22 50.29
C LYS A 146 -12.48 0.78 50.68
N PHE A 147 -12.00 0.63 51.92
CA PHE A 147 -11.91 -0.65 52.62
C PHE A 147 -13.13 -0.83 53.53
N LEU A 148 -13.67 -2.04 53.58
CA LEU A 148 -14.87 -2.43 54.32
C LEU A 148 -14.52 -3.64 55.20
N GLY A 149 -13.88 -3.39 56.35
CA GLY A 149 -13.34 -4.47 57.19
C GLY A 149 -12.16 -5.15 56.50
N ASP A 150 -12.32 -6.41 56.13
CA ASP A 150 -11.42 -7.25 55.33
C ASP A 150 -11.66 -7.18 53.82
N ALA A 151 -12.75 -6.53 53.39
CA ALA A 151 -13.07 -6.38 51.98
C ALA A 151 -12.53 -5.07 51.37
N LEU A 152 -12.20 -5.12 50.09
CA LEU A 152 -11.76 -4.01 49.25
C LEU A 152 -12.79 -3.74 48.15
N LEU A 153 -13.18 -2.47 48.00
CA LEU A 153 -13.99 -1.98 46.90
C LEU A 153 -13.15 -1.15 45.91
N ALA A 154 -13.08 -1.61 44.67
CA ALA A 154 -12.39 -0.94 43.58
C ALA A 154 -13.32 -0.63 42.41
N LEU A 155 -13.00 0.45 41.70
CA LEU A 155 -13.76 1.01 40.59
C LEU A 155 -12.86 1.16 39.36
N PHE A 156 -13.38 0.75 38.21
CA PHE A 156 -12.80 0.99 36.89
C PHE A 156 -13.88 1.69 36.06
N GLY A 157 -13.60 2.85 35.48
CA GLY A 157 -14.62 3.74 34.90
C GLY A 157 -14.93 5.00 35.71
N ALA A 158 -14.35 5.12 36.91
CA ALA A 158 -14.52 6.27 37.80
C ALA A 158 -13.29 6.44 38.71
N PRO A 159 -12.71 7.65 38.85
CA PRO A 159 -13.15 8.91 38.24
C PRO A 159 -12.81 9.05 36.75
N VAL A 160 -11.85 8.26 36.24
CA VAL A 160 -11.43 8.22 34.83
C VAL A 160 -11.95 6.93 34.20
N ALA A 161 -12.48 7.02 32.97
CA ALA A 161 -13.00 5.87 32.24
C ALA A 161 -12.09 5.48 31.07
N HIS A 162 -12.05 4.18 30.79
CA HIS A 162 -11.33 3.58 29.67
C HIS A 162 -12.23 2.51 29.03
N GLU A 163 -12.11 2.31 27.72
CA GLU A 163 -12.94 1.31 27.00
C GLU A 163 -12.73 -0.12 27.51
N ASP A 164 -11.51 -0.44 27.98
CA ASP A 164 -11.11 -1.75 28.48
C ASP A 164 -11.26 -1.90 30.01
N ASP A 165 -11.99 -1.00 30.69
CA ASP A 165 -12.22 -1.06 32.15
C ASP A 165 -12.71 -2.43 32.66
N PRO A 166 -13.63 -3.15 31.98
CA PRO A 166 -14.00 -4.51 32.34
C PRO A 166 -12.83 -5.50 32.26
N GLU A 167 -11.98 -5.41 31.24
CA GLU A 167 -10.81 -6.27 31.07
C GLU A 167 -9.75 -5.96 32.14
N ARG A 168 -9.47 -4.67 32.37
CA ARG A 168 -8.56 -4.19 33.42
C ARG A 168 -8.97 -4.69 34.80
N ALA A 169 -10.26 -4.64 35.12
CA ALA A 169 -10.78 -5.15 36.38
C ALA A 169 -10.53 -6.66 36.55
N LEU A 170 -10.65 -7.46 35.48
CA LEU A 170 -10.37 -8.90 35.52
C LEU A 170 -8.89 -9.20 35.64
N ARG A 171 -8.02 -8.46 34.94
CA ARG A 171 -6.57 -8.59 35.09
C ARG A 171 -6.13 -8.21 36.50
N ALA A 172 -6.69 -7.13 37.05
CA ALA A 172 -6.46 -6.73 38.43
C ALA A 172 -6.92 -7.81 39.42
N ALA A 173 -8.09 -8.41 39.23
CA ALA A 173 -8.59 -9.48 40.10
C ALA A 173 -7.67 -10.71 40.11
N LEU A 174 -7.19 -11.15 38.93
CA LEU A 174 -6.26 -12.27 38.84
C LEU A 174 -4.91 -11.95 39.50
N GLU A 175 -4.41 -10.73 39.31
CA GLU A 175 -3.18 -10.26 39.96
C GLU A 175 -3.35 -10.13 41.48
N MET A 176 -4.50 -9.67 41.97
CA MET A 176 -4.84 -9.60 43.39
C MET A 176 -4.80 -10.99 44.04
N VAL A 177 -5.40 -12.01 43.40
CA VAL A 177 -5.34 -13.40 43.88
C VAL A 177 -3.89 -13.89 43.98
N LYS A 178 -3.07 -13.60 42.97
CA LYS A 178 -1.65 -13.98 42.93
C LYS A 178 -0.84 -13.28 44.02
N ARG A 179 -1.03 -11.97 44.23
CA ARG A 179 -0.31 -11.18 45.23
C ARG A 179 -0.71 -11.56 46.66
N ALA A 180 -2.01 -11.80 46.91
CA ALA A 180 -2.48 -12.28 48.20
C ALA A 180 -1.80 -13.60 48.58
N ALA A 181 -1.72 -14.56 47.65
CA ALA A 181 -1.00 -15.82 47.87
C ALA A 181 0.48 -15.58 48.22
N GLY A 182 1.17 -14.67 47.51
CA GLY A 182 2.56 -14.31 47.78
C GLY A 182 2.81 -13.59 49.11
N VAL A 183 1.83 -12.85 49.65
CA VAL A 183 1.91 -12.31 51.04
C VAL A 183 1.79 -13.45 52.05
N GLY A 184 0.88 -14.40 51.82
CA GLY A 184 0.71 -15.58 52.68
C GLY A 184 1.96 -16.46 52.75
N GLU A 185 2.71 -16.59 51.65
CA GLU A 185 3.97 -17.33 51.60
C GLU A 185 5.13 -16.64 52.34
N ARG A 186 5.14 -15.29 52.38
CA ARG A 186 6.19 -14.49 53.02
C ARG A 186 5.97 -14.28 54.52
N SER A 187 4.72 -14.39 54.98
CA SER A 187 4.35 -14.09 56.35
C SER A 187 4.41 -15.33 57.24
N ASP A 188 5.35 -15.34 58.20
CA ASP A 188 5.45 -16.38 59.24
C ASP A 188 4.14 -16.53 60.05
N ALA A 189 3.33 -15.46 60.13
CA ALA A 189 2.03 -15.45 60.80
C ALA A 189 0.98 -16.32 60.11
N CYS A 190 1.15 -16.66 58.83
CA CYS A 190 0.20 -17.46 58.06
C CYS A 190 0.42 -18.98 58.19
N ALA A 191 1.48 -19.43 58.87
CA ALA A 191 1.77 -20.84 59.18
C ALA A 191 1.55 -21.82 58.01
N GLY A 192 1.86 -21.41 56.77
CA GLY A 192 1.69 -22.21 55.55
C GLY A 192 0.25 -22.34 55.02
N SER A 193 -0.71 -21.55 55.53
CA SER A 193 -2.06 -21.46 54.96
C SER A 193 -2.10 -20.37 53.88
N PRO A 194 -2.56 -20.66 52.65
CA PRO A 194 -2.60 -19.67 51.58
C PRO A 194 -3.65 -18.59 51.87
N LEU A 195 -3.24 -17.31 51.79
CA LEU A 195 -4.19 -16.20 51.79
C LEU A 195 -4.90 -16.16 50.44
N THR A 196 -6.19 -16.50 50.44
CA THR A 196 -7.00 -16.55 49.23
C THR A 196 -8.11 -15.51 49.27
N LEU A 197 -8.38 -14.88 48.13
CA LEU A 197 -9.50 -13.94 47.97
C LEU A 197 -10.68 -14.62 47.30
N HIS A 198 -11.88 -14.15 47.58
CA HIS A 198 -13.05 -14.43 46.75
C HIS A 198 -13.59 -13.10 46.23
N ILE A 199 -13.79 -13.02 44.90
CA ILE A 199 -13.95 -11.75 44.20
C ILE A 199 -15.23 -11.76 43.36
N GLY A 200 -15.96 -10.66 43.41
CA GLY A 200 -17.16 -10.40 42.61
C GLY A 200 -17.02 -9.15 41.77
N ILE A 201 -17.28 -9.26 40.47
CA ILE A 201 -17.12 -8.15 39.52
C ILE A 201 -18.42 -7.97 38.72
N ASN A 202 -18.89 -6.73 38.63
CA ASN A 202 -20.06 -6.42 37.81
C ASN A 202 -19.95 -5.04 37.15
N THR A 203 -20.29 -4.98 35.87
CA THR A 203 -20.33 -3.76 35.06
C THR A 203 -21.77 -3.28 34.91
N GLY A 204 -21.99 -1.98 35.05
CA GLY A 204 -23.32 -1.38 34.88
C GLY A 204 -23.35 0.10 35.23
N HIS A 205 -24.53 0.73 35.10
CA HIS A 205 -24.69 2.13 35.42
C HIS A 205 -24.67 2.37 36.93
N VAL A 206 -23.96 3.42 37.35
CA VAL A 206 -23.91 3.92 38.73
C VAL A 206 -24.03 5.43 38.73
N VAL A 207 -24.36 6.00 39.89
CA VAL A 207 -24.20 7.44 40.15
C VAL A 207 -22.87 7.62 40.88
N ALA A 208 -21.93 8.33 40.26
CA ALA A 208 -20.61 8.62 40.81
C ALA A 208 -20.53 10.10 41.18
N GLY A 209 -19.97 10.44 42.35
CA GLY A 209 -19.89 11.84 42.79
C GLY A 209 -19.43 11.99 44.23
N GLY A 210 -19.33 13.25 44.69
CA GLY A 210 -19.02 13.55 46.09
C GLY A 210 -20.20 13.30 47.01
N PHE A 211 -20.14 12.25 47.83
CA PHE A 211 -21.16 11.93 48.83
C PHE A 211 -20.64 12.31 50.24
N GLY A 212 -21.46 13.01 51.05
CA GLY A 212 -21.10 13.41 52.42
C GLY A 212 -21.75 14.74 52.87
N ALA A 213 -21.76 15.01 54.17
CA ALA A 213 -22.23 16.27 54.76
C ALA A 213 -21.03 17.07 55.32
N GLY A 214 -20.94 18.37 55.03
CA GLY A 214 -19.86 19.25 55.51
C GLY A 214 -18.56 19.15 54.69
N ASN A 215 -17.41 19.39 55.34
CA ASN A 215 -16.06 19.38 54.72
C ASN A 215 -15.51 17.97 54.40
N SER A 216 -16.27 16.90 54.63
CA SER A 216 -15.88 15.52 54.33
C SER A 216 -16.74 14.94 53.20
N LYS A 217 -16.58 15.46 51.98
CA LYS A 217 -17.11 14.83 50.76
C LYS A 217 -16.09 13.79 50.26
N SER A 218 -16.41 12.50 50.32
CA SER A 218 -15.63 11.45 49.66
C SER A 218 -16.27 11.11 48.32
N TYR A 219 -15.46 11.02 47.26
CA TYR A 219 -15.93 10.50 45.97
C TYR A 219 -16.27 9.01 46.14
N SER A 220 -17.47 8.60 45.77
CA SER A 220 -17.95 7.22 45.90
C SER A 220 -18.97 6.94 44.79
N VAL A 221 -19.36 5.67 44.61
CA VAL A 221 -20.44 5.27 43.69
C VAL A 221 -21.64 4.70 44.43
N THR A 222 -22.85 4.87 43.87
CA THR A 222 -24.08 4.23 44.36
C THR A 222 -24.90 3.65 43.19
N GLY A 223 -25.53 2.48 43.41
CA GLY A 223 -26.39 1.83 42.40
C GLY A 223 -26.52 0.31 42.56
N ASP A 224 -27.47 -0.30 41.83
CA ASP A 224 -27.69 -1.77 41.83
C ASP A 224 -26.44 -2.55 41.37
N THR A 225 -25.61 -1.94 40.52
CA THR A 225 -24.35 -2.50 40.03
C THR A 225 -23.41 -2.84 41.18
N VAL A 226 -23.28 -1.94 42.18
CA VAL A 226 -22.42 -2.12 43.36
C VAL A 226 -22.94 -3.28 44.22
N ASN A 227 -24.25 -3.31 44.48
CA ASN A 227 -24.89 -4.37 45.26
C ASN A 227 -24.77 -5.74 44.57
N THR A 228 -24.82 -5.76 43.23
CA THR A 228 -24.67 -7.00 42.46
C THR A 228 -23.23 -7.53 42.53
N ALA A 229 -22.22 -6.66 42.39
CA ALA A 229 -20.82 -7.05 42.55
C ALA A 229 -20.53 -7.63 43.94
N GLN A 230 -21.03 -6.97 45.00
CA GLN A 230 -20.89 -7.47 46.38
C GLN A 230 -21.52 -8.87 46.56
N ARG A 231 -22.71 -9.10 45.98
CA ARG A 231 -23.39 -10.40 46.09
C ARG A 231 -22.67 -11.51 45.31
N LEU A 232 -22.08 -11.17 44.16
CA LEU A 232 -21.22 -12.10 43.42
C LEU A 232 -20.00 -12.48 44.24
N GLN A 233 -19.38 -11.51 44.94
CA GLN A 233 -18.27 -11.76 45.86
C GLN A 233 -18.72 -12.72 46.97
N SER A 234 -19.82 -12.43 47.68
CA SER A 234 -20.29 -13.29 48.79
C SER A 234 -20.68 -14.71 48.36
N MET A 235 -20.88 -14.94 47.06
CA MET A 235 -21.18 -16.26 46.48
C MET A 235 -19.91 -17.00 46.01
N ALA A 236 -18.83 -16.28 45.75
CA ALA A 236 -17.58 -16.84 45.25
C ALA A 236 -16.88 -17.69 46.32
N SER A 237 -16.35 -18.84 45.92
CA SER A 237 -15.53 -19.71 46.77
C SER A 237 -14.12 -19.12 46.94
N PRO A 238 -13.31 -19.57 47.92
CA PRO A 238 -11.93 -19.13 48.06
C PRO A 238 -11.10 -19.34 46.77
N GLY A 239 -10.49 -18.27 46.27
CA GLY A 239 -9.73 -18.24 45.01
C GLY A 239 -10.58 -18.03 43.74
N GLU A 240 -11.90 -17.93 43.88
CA GLU A 240 -12.84 -17.80 42.77
C GLU A 240 -13.15 -16.33 42.44
N VAL A 241 -13.22 -16.02 41.14
CA VAL A 241 -13.66 -14.71 40.63
C VAL A 241 -14.95 -14.92 39.85
N LEU A 242 -16.04 -14.30 40.32
CA LEU A 242 -17.36 -14.36 39.70
C LEU A 242 -17.71 -13.05 39.03
N VAL A 243 -18.27 -13.14 37.82
CA VAL A 243 -18.62 -11.98 37.01
C VAL A 243 -20.09 -11.97 36.60
N GLY A 244 -20.65 -10.76 36.52
CA GLY A 244 -21.99 -10.52 35.99
C GLY A 244 -22.08 -10.60 34.45
N PRO A 245 -23.30 -10.59 33.89
CA PRO A 245 -23.54 -10.88 32.47
C PRO A 245 -23.01 -9.80 31.52
N LEU A 246 -22.97 -8.52 31.95
CA LEU A 246 -22.39 -7.46 31.13
C LEU A 246 -20.86 -7.56 31.11
N THR A 247 -20.23 -7.77 32.27
CA THR A 247 -18.77 -7.98 32.38
C THR A 247 -18.32 -9.17 31.53
N TYR A 248 -19.03 -10.29 31.59
CA TYR A 248 -18.78 -11.46 30.74
C TYR A 248 -18.85 -11.11 29.25
N ARG A 249 -19.94 -10.47 28.79
CA ARG A 249 -20.11 -10.12 27.37
C ARG A 249 -19.00 -9.22 26.84
N LEU A 250 -18.57 -8.24 27.64
CA LEU A 250 -17.54 -7.29 27.26
C LEU A 250 -16.14 -7.93 27.21
N THR A 251 -15.91 -9.05 27.90
CA THR A 251 -14.54 -9.58 28.11
C THR A 251 -14.34 -11.03 27.63
N ARG A 252 -15.39 -11.73 27.19
CA ARG A 252 -15.30 -13.13 26.68
C ARG A 252 -14.37 -13.33 25.48
N HIS A 253 -13.96 -12.24 24.83
CA HIS A 253 -13.00 -12.27 23.73
C HIS A 253 -11.54 -12.39 24.22
N ALA A 254 -11.27 -12.00 25.47
CA ALA A 254 -9.95 -11.99 26.10
C ALA A 254 -9.79 -13.04 27.22
N PHE A 255 -10.89 -13.54 27.80
CA PHE A 255 -10.87 -14.48 28.93
C PHE A 255 -11.75 -15.71 28.71
N SER A 256 -11.36 -16.82 29.34
CA SER A 256 -12.14 -18.06 29.41
C SER A 256 -13.00 -18.10 30.68
N TYR A 257 -14.22 -18.64 30.54
CA TYR A 257 -15.23 -18.69 31.60
C TYR A 257 -15.92 -20.05 31.71
N ASP A 258 -16.36 -20.41 32.91
CA ASP A 258 -17.38 -21.44 33.15
C ASP A 258 -18.71 -20.77 33.50
N SER A 259 -19.81 -21.16 32.85
CA SER A 259 -21.14 -20.66 33.21
C SER A 259 -21.69 -21.41 34.42
N LEU A 260 -22.13 -20.66 35.44
CA LEU A 260 -22.87 -21.19 36.59
C LEU A 260 -24.39 -21.08 36.38
N GLY A 261 -24.82 -20.59 35.20
CA GLY A 261 -26.22 -20.42 34.85
C GLY A 261 -26.91 -19.28 35.60
N ASP A 262 -28.24 -19.33 35.57
CA ASP A 262 -29.13 -18.38 36.22
C ASP A 262 -29.20 -18.61 37.73
N VAL A 263 -28.61 -17.70 38.52
CA VAL A 263 -28.58 -17.80 39.98
C VAL A 263 -29.48 -16.74 40.63
N ALA A 264 -30.32 -17.16 41.57
CA ALA A 264 -31.13 -16.24 42.37
C ALA A 264 -30.27 -15.55 43.44
N LEU A 265 -29.91 -14.29 43.20
CA LEU A 265 -29.19 -13.49 44.19
C LEU A 265 -30.16 -13.02 45.29
N ARG A 266 -29.78 -13.22 46.56
CA ARG A 266 -30.62 -12.90 47.73
C ARG A 266 -31.11 -11.44 47.67
N GLY A 267 -32.43 -11.24 47.67
CA GLY A 267 -33.05 -9.92 47.64
C GLY A 267 -33.02 -9.21 46.27
N LYS A 268 -32.84 -9.93 45.16
CA LYS A 268 -33.07 -9.45 43.79
C LYS A 268 -34.31 -10.15 43.20
N VAL A 269 -35.11 -9.40 42.44
CA VAL A 269 -36.22 -9.99 41.68
C VAL A 269 -35.63 -10.55 40.37
N GLY A 270 -35.77 -11.86 40.16
CA GLY A 270 -35.20 -12.56 38.99
C GLY A 270 -33.86 -13.25 39.27
N SER A 271 -33.48 -14.17 38.39
CA SER A 271 -32.15 -14.77 38.35
C SER A 271 -31.18 -13.87 37.58
N VAL A 272 -29.89 -13.96 37.91
CA VAL A 272 -28.81 -13.31 37.17
C VAL A 272 -27.86 -14.40 36.68
N GLU A 273 -27.52 -14.35 35.40
CA GLU A 273 -26.53 -15.26 34.82
C GLU A 273 -25.13 -14.95 35.37
N VAL A 274 -24.50 -15.95 36.00
CA VAL A 274 -23.19 -15.79 36.64
C VAL A 274 -22.14 -16.64 35.93
N HIS A 275 -20.95 -16.08 35.73
CA HIS A 275 -19.82 -16.76 35.13
C HIS A 275 -18.62 -16.76 36.06
N ARG A 276 -17.94 -17.90 36.16
CA ARG A 276 -16.65 -18.06 36.83
C ARG A 276 -15.53 -17.76 35.84
N LEU A 277 -14.65 -16.83 36.18
CA LEU A 277 -13.45 -16.53 35.42
C LEU A 277 -12.40 -17.63 35.63
N LEU A 278 -11.83 -18.15 34.54
CA LEU A 278 -10.81 -19.21 34.59
C LEU A 278 -9.40 -18.67 34.35
N ARG A 279 -9.15 -18.10 33.16
CA ARG A 279 -7.84 -17.60 32.74
C ARG A 279 -7.93 -16.64 31.56
N PRO A 280 -6.90 -15.78 31.34
CA PRO A 280 -6.73 -15.07 30.06
C PRO A 280 -6.52 -16.06 28.90
N LEU A 281 -6.93 -15.68 27.70
CA LEU A 281 -6.67 -16.43 26.46
C LEU A 281 -5.27 -16.11 25.90
N ASP A 282 -4.58 -17.11 25.34
CA ASP A 282 -3.22 -16.97 24.79
C ASP A 282 -3.16 -16.10 23.52
N ALA A 283 -4.29 -15.99 22.81
CA ALA A 283 -4.52 -15.02 21.74
C ALA A 283 -5.96 -14.48 21.85
N PRO A 284 -6.17 -13.16 21.95
CA PRO A 284 -7.51 -12.57 21.96
C PRO A 284 -8.27 -12.97 20.70
N ARG A 285 -9.49 -13.46 20.86
CA ARG A 285 -10.34 -13.75 19.70
C ARG A 285 -10.79 -12.41 19.13
N ALA A 286 -10.48 -12.15 17.86
CA ALA A 286 -11.11 -11.07 17.12
C ALA A 286 -12.59 -11.44 16.90
N ALA A 287 -13.45 -11.24 17.91
CA ALA A 287 -14.87 -11.47 17.78
C ALA A 287 -15.41 -10.41 16.82
N ARG A 288 -15.66 -10.80 15.57
CA ARG A 288 -16.25 -9.94 14.53
C ARG A 288 -17.61 -10.49 14.13
N GLY A 289 -18.48 -9.61 13.63
CA GLY A 289 -19.73 -10.08 13.04
C GLY A 289 -20.75 -10.51 14.09
N LEU A 290 -21.68 -11.37 13.68
CA LEU A 290 -22.66 -11.96 14.59
C LEU A 290 -22.02 -12.82 15.71
N GLU A 291 -20.73 -13.13 15.65
CA GLU A 291 -20.01 -13.90 16.69
C GLU A 291 -19.97 -13.14 18.02
N THR A 292 -20.00 -11.79 18.00
CA THR A 292 -20.18 -10.96 19.21
C THR A 292 -21.58 -11.11 19.83
N LEU A 293 -22.53 -11.67 19.09
CA LEU A 293 -23.86 -12.02 19.56
C LEU A 293 -23.98 -13.53 19.90
N GLY A 294 -22.86 -14.27 19.80
CA GLY A 294 -22.79 -15.71 20.00
C GLY A 294 -23.26 -16.54 18.81
N LEU A 295 -23.35 -15.93 17.62
CA LEU A 295 -23.79 -16.55 16.38
C LEU A 295 -22.56 -16.77 15.47
N SER A 296 -22.05 -17.99 15.39
CA SER A 296 -20.94 -18.35 14.49
C SER A 296 -21.38 -19.44 13.52
N ALA A 297 -20.90 -19.37 12.28
CA ALA A 297 -21.13 -20.42 11.29
C ALA A 297 -19.80 -21.02 10.80
N PRO A 298 -19.74 -22.33 10.48
CA PRO A 298 -18.60 -22.88 9.75
C PRO A 298 -18.55 -22.34 8.31
N LEU A 299 -17.48 -22.64 7.57
CA LEU A 299 -17.47 -22.41 6.13
C LEU A 299 -18.50 -23.34 5.46
N ILE A 300 -19.45 -22.79 4.72
CA ILE A 300 -20.55 -23.55 4.10
C ILE A 300 -20.50 -23.36 2.58
N GLY A 301 -20.73 -24.45 1.84
CA GLY A 301 -20.90 -24.42 0.39
C GLY A 301 -19.62 -24.17 -0.41
N ARG A 302 -18.44 -24.43 0.19
CA ARG A 302 -17.12 -24.13 -0.41
C ARG A 302 -16.14 -25.30 -0.40
N ASP A 303 -16.63 -26.53 -0.19
CA ASP A 303 -15.79 -27.72 -0.08
C ASP A 303 -15.01 -28.01 -1.36
N ALA A 304 -15.64 -27.80 -2.53
CA ALA A 304 -15.02 -28.04 -3.83
C ALA A 304 -13.88 -27.05 -4.11
N GLU A 305 -14.07 -25.76 -3.83
CA GLU A 305 -13.03 -24.74 -4.00
C GLU A 305 -11.87 -24.96 -3.02
N LEU A 306 -12.18 -25.28 -1.76
CA LEU A 306 -11.17 -25.59 -0.74
C LEU A 306 -10.33 -26.81 -1.15
N ALA A 307 -10.97 -27.88 -1.61
CA ALA A 307 -10.27 -29.08 -2.08
C ALA A 307 -9.35 -28.79 -3.28
N ARG A 308 -9.79 -27.94 -4.22
CA ARG A 308 -8.95 -27.51 -5.35
C ARG A 308 -7.74 -26.68 -4.90
N MET A 309 -7.93 -25.77 -3.94
CA MET A 309 -6.82 -24.97 -3.39
C MET A 309 -5.78 -25.84 -2.68
N LEU A 310 -6.22 -26.82 -1.89
CA LEU A 310 -5.33 -27.79 -1.23
C LEU A 310 -4.61 -28.69 -2.25
N GLY A 311 -5.30 -29.13 -3.30
CA GLY A 311 -4.69 -29.88 -4.40
C GLY A 311 -3.62 -29.10 -5.15
N SER A 312 -3.83 -27.80 -5.40
CA SER A 312 -2.79 -26.93 -5.96
C SER A 312 -1.60 -26.76 -5.01
N LEU A 313 -1.84 -26.62 -3.69
CA LEU A 313 -0.73 -26.53 -2.73
C LEU A 313 0.14 -27.79 -2.71
N ASP A 314 -0.49 -28.96 -2.86
CA ASP A 314 0.19 -30.26 -2.95
C ASP A 314 1.12 -30.32 -4.20
N LEU A 315 0.61 -29.92 -5.37
CA LEU A 315 1.41 -29.82 -6.60
C LEU A 315 2.57 -28.81 -6.47
N ALA A 316 2.32 -27.68 -5.80
CA ALA A 316 3.37 -26.70 -5.52
C ALA A 316 4.47 -27.29 -4.63
N CYS A 317 4.12 -28.03 -3.58
CA CYS A 317 5.09 -28.73 -2.75
C CYS A 317 5.90 -29.77 -3.54
N GLY A 318 5.28 -30.38 -4.56
CA GLY A 318 5.91 -31.28 -5.53
C GLY A 318 6.92 -30.64 -6.49
N GLY A 319 7.03 -29.30 -6.53
CA GLY A 319 8.02 -28.58 -7.36
C GLY A 319 7.47 -28.00 -8.66
N ALA A 320 6.16 -27.83 -8.79
CA ALA A 320 5.53 -27.16 -9.93
C ALA A 320 4.83 -25.88 -9.47
N VAL A 321 5.24 -24.72 -9.99
CA VAL A 321 4.62 -23.43 -9.61
C VAL A 321 3.13 -23.43 -9.92
N GLN A 322 2.31 -23.03 -8.94
CA GLN A 322 0.86 -22.92 -9.10
C GLN A 322 0.40 -21.48 -8.91
N LEU A 323 -0.43 -21.00 -9.84
CA LEU A 323 -1.21 -19.78 -9.65
C LEU A 323 -2.68 -20.12 -9.44
N VAL A 324 -3.23 -19.71 -8.30
CA VAL A 324 -4.66 -19.81 -8.00
C VAL A 324 -5.26 -18.41 -7.90
N ARG A 325 -6.29 -18.15 -8.72
CA ARG A 325 -7.06 -16.90 -8.71
C ARG A 325 -8.43 -17.16 -8.12
N LEU A 326 -8.75 -16.49 -7.01
CA LEU A 326 -10.06 -16.53 -6.36
C LEU A 326 -10.87 -15.29 -6.74
N ILE A 327 -11.90 -15.50 -7.55
CA ILE A 327 -12.68 -14.44 -8.18
C ILE A 327 -14.07 -14.40 -7.56
N GLY A 328 -14.50 -13.23 -7.10
CA GLY A 328 -15.87 -13.07 -6.63
C GLY A 328 -16.20 -11.67 -6.15
N GLU A 329 -17.49 -11.41 -5.98
CA GLU A 329 -18.00 -10.12 -5.51
C GLU A 329 -17.60 -9.82 -4.05
N ALA A 330 -17.77 -8.56 -3.64
CA ALA A 330 -17.58 -8.19 -2.24
C ALA A 330 -18.55 -8.94 -1.32
N GLY A 331 -18.07 -9.42 -0.16
CA GLY A 331 -18.89 -10.15 0.81
C GLY A 331 -19.16 -11.63 0.50
N ILE A 332 -18.81 -12.13 -0.70
CA ILE A 332 -19.11 -13.51 -1.14
C ILE A 332 -18.41 -14.64 -0.34
N GLY A 333 -17.49 -14.28 0.57
CA GLY A 333 -16.75 -15.21 1.42
C GLY A 333 -15.29 -15.47 1.02
N LYS A 334 -14.68 -14.67 0.13
CA LYS A 334 -13.27 -14.84 -0.32
C LYS A 334 -12.29 -14.95 0.86
N THR A 335 -12.25 -13.94 1.72
CA THR A 335 -11.33 -13.91 2.88
C THR A 335 -11.62 -15.04 3.87
N ARG A 336 -12.89 -15.44 4.05
CA ARG A 336 -13.25 -16.58 4.91
C ARG A 336 -12.73 -17.91 4.34
N LEU A 337 -12.86 -18.12 3.04
CA LEU A 337 -12.30 -19.30 2.35
C LEU A 337 -10.77 -19.32 2.42
N VAL A 338 -10.10 -18.17 2.24
CA VAL A 338 -8.64 -18.06 2.39
C VAL A 338 -8.19 -18.37 3.82
N ASN A 339 -8.95 -17.93 4.83
CA ASN A 339 -8.67 -18.22 6.23
C ASN A 339 -8.83 -19.72 6.54
N GLU A 340 -9.91 -20.34 6.09
CA GLU A 340 -10.11 -21.79 6.24
C GLU A 340 -9.01 -22.59 5.52
N PHE A 341 -8.66 -22.20 4.29
CA PHE A 341 -7.56 -22.82 3.55
C PHE A 341 -6.24 -22.76 4.30
N VAL A 342 -5.87 -21.61 4.87
CA VAL A 342 -4.64 -21.48 5.64
C VAL A 342 -4.70 -22.23 6.96
N ALA A 343 -5.86 -22.30 7.62
CA ALA A 343 -6.03 -23.11 8.82
C ALA A 343 -5.80 -24.61 8.49
N ARG A 344 -6.48 -25.14 7.47
CA ARG A 344 -6.27 -26.52 6.97
C ARG A 344 -4.83 -26.79 6.57
N ALA A 345 -4.20 -25.86 5.86
CA ALA A 345 -2.81 -25.98 5.44
C ALA A 345 -1.82 -25.96 6.61
N ARG A 346 -2.18 -25.40 7.77
CA ARG A 346 -1.35 -25.46 8.99
C ARG A 346 -1.59 -26.74 9.80
N ASP A 347 -2.82 -27.26 9.77
CA ASP A 347 -3.20 -28.45 10.53
C ASP A 347 -2.78 -29.77 9.85
N GLU A 348 -2.67 -29.80 8.52
CA GLU A 348 -2.27 -31.00 7.78
C GLU A 348 -0.74 -31.18 7.75
N ASP A 349 -0.24 -32.29 8.31
CA ASP A 349 1.19 -32.62 8.41
C ASP A 349 1.96 -32.54 7.08
N ARG A 350 1.31 -32.88 5.95
CA ARG A 350 1.95 -32.81 4.62
C ARG A 350 2.38 -31.40 4.21
N PHE A 351 1.89 -30.37 4.90
CA PHE A 351 2.21 -28.96 4.67
C PHE A 351 3.01 -28.32 5.81
N ALA A 352 3.50 -29.10 6.79
CA ALA A 352 4.17 -28.61 8.00
C ALA A 352 5.45 -27.76 7.77
N GLY A 353 5.96 -27.68 6.53
CA GLY A 353 7.11 -26.85 6.14
C GLY A 353 6.77 -25.66 5.22
N VAL A 354 5.50 -25.45 4.87
CA VAL A 354 5.10 -24.37 3.95
C VAL A 354 5.19 -23.03 4.67
N ALA A 355 6.04 -22.13 4.18
CA ALA A 355 6.00 -20.74 4.62
C ALA A 355 4.81 -20.03 3.99
N ILE A 356 3.96 -19.42 4.82
CA ILE A 356 2.80 -18.67 4.36
C ILE A 356 3.08 -17.18 4.55
N ARG A 357 2.86 -16.38 3.50
CA ARG A 357 2.97 -14.92 3.49
C ARG A 357 1.68 -14.31 2.97
N ARG A 358 1.21 -13.25 3.62
CA ARG A 358 -0.05 -12.58 3.27
C ARG A 358 0.17 -11.09 3.06
N ALA A 359 -0.31 -10.57 1.95
CA ALA A 359 -0.33 -9.15 1.62
C ALA A 359 -1.74 -8.74 1.22
N THR A 360 -2.06 -7.45 1.41
CA THR A 360 -3.36 -6.87 1.00
C THR A 360 -3.08 -5.60 0.24
N CYS A 361 -3.70 -5.47 -0.93
CA CYS A 361 -3.53 -4.30 -1.77
C CYS A 361 -4.33 -3.10 -1.26
N SER A 362 -3.79 -1.88 -1.42
CA SER A 362 -4.42 -0.65 -0.91
C SER A 362 -5.36 0.02 -1.92
N PRO A 363 -6.61 0.36 -1.55
CA PRO A 363 -7.57 1.01 -2.45
C PRO A 363 -7.28 2.49 -2.75
N LEU A 364 -6.32 3.12 -2.05
CA LEU A 364 -5.94 4.51 -2.26
C LEU A 364 -4.98 4.72 -3.45
N GLY A 365 -4.75 3.66 -4.24
CA GLY A 365 -3.77 3.61 -5.31
C GLY A 365 -2.41 3.21 -4.75
N GLU A 366 -1.89 2.08 -5.21
CA GLU A 366 -0.54 1.66 -4.82
C GLU A 366 0.53 2.52 -5.49
N GLN A 367 1.60 2.76 -4.75
CA GLN A 367 2.88 3.18 -5.31
C GLN A 367 3.43 2.06 -6.23
N SER A 368 4.36 2.41 -7.10
CA SER A 368 5.14 1.45 -7.88
C SER A 368 5.74 0.43 -6.91
N TYR A 369 5.58 -0.86 -7.22
CA TYR A 369 6.01 -1.97 -6.39
C TYR A 369 5.27 -2.11 -5.04
N GLY A 370 4.15 -1.43 -4.82
CA GLY A 370 3.40 -1.44 -3.56
C GLY A 370 2.94 -2.84 -3.13
N THR A 371 2.44 -3.65 -4.06
CA THR A 371 2.07 -5.05 -3.76
C THR A 371 3.29 -5.86 -3.33
N LEU A 372 4.42 -5.72 -4.03
CA LEU A 372 5.68 -6.39 -3.64
C LEU A 372 6.19 -5.90 -2.28
N ALA A 373 6.11 -4.60 -2.01
CA ALA A 373 6.44 -4.01 -0.73
C ALA A 373 5.62 -4.64 0.40
N ALA A 374 4.31 -4.80 0.19
CA ALA A 374 3.43 -5.44 1.16
C ALA A 374 3.81 -6.91 1.42
N VAL A 375 4.21 -7.66 0.38
CA VAL A 375 4.73 -9.03 0.53
C VAL A 375 6.03 -9.05 1.34
N LEU A 376 6.99 -8.16 1.04
CA LEU A 376 8.26 -8.08 1.77
C LEU A 376 8.06 -7.65 3.23
N ARG A 377 7.21 -6.65 3.49
CA ARG A 377 6.88 -6.19 4.85
C ARG A 377 6.28 -7.31 5.68
N SER A 378 5.34 -8.06 5.09
CA SER A 378 4.73 -9.24 5.69
C SER A 378 5.74 -10.36 5.93
N ALA A 379 6.70 -10.54 5.01
CA ALA A 379 7.68 -11.61 5.10
C ALA A 379 8.72 -11.45 6.20
N TYR A 380 9.11 -10.19 6.48
CA TYR A 380 10.20 -9.86 7.39
C TYR A 380 9.75 -9.00 8.59
N GLY A 381 8.45 -8.89 8.83
CA GLY A 381 7.91 -8.18 9.99
C GLY A 381 8.26 -6.70 10.04
N ILE A 382 8.26 -6.02 8.89
CA ILE A 382 8.56 -4.58 8.77
C ILE A 382 7.26 -3.80 8.93
N PRO A 383 7.09 -2.98 9.98
CA PRO A 383 5.90 -2.16 10.18
C PRO A 383 5.67 -1.17 9.03
N HIS A 384 4.41 -0.79 8.79
CA HIS A 384 4.07 0.17 7.73
C HIS A 384 4.59 1.60 8.02
N LYS A 385 4.71 1.96 9.30
CA LYS A 385 5.25 3.25 9.77
C LYS A 385 6.70 3.13 10.26
N ALA A 386 7.42 2.06 9.89
CA ALA A 386 8.81 1.87 10.27
C ALA A 386 9.68 3.02 9.76
N SER A 387 10.65 3.45 10.57
CA SER A 387 11.65 4.41 10.10
C SER A 387 12.56 3.77 9.05
N ALA A 388 13.28 4.59 8.27
CA ALA A 388 14.28 4.10 7.33
C ALA A 388 15.35 3.23 8.04
N VAL A 389 15.79 3.65 9.23
CA VAL A 389 16.80 2.93 10.04
C VAL A 389 16.29 1.57 10.54
N GLU A 390 15.05 1.52 11.06
CA GLU A 390 14.45 0.25 11.49
C GLU A 390 14.29 -0.71 10.31
N THR A 391 13.83 -0.19 9.17
CA THR A 391 13.68 -0.95 7.93
C THR A 391 15.02 -1.50 7.45
N GLN A 392 16.08 -0.70 7.52
CA GLN A 392 17.43 -1.10 7.12
C GLN A 392 17.90 -2.32 7.90
N THR A 393 17.77 -2.23 9.23
CA THR A 393 18.20 -3.28 10.15
C THR A 393 17.47 -4.59 9.84
N LYS A 394 16.15 -4.55 9.73
CA LYS A 394 15.33 -5.75 9.43
C LYS A 394 15.62 -6.35 8.06
N LEU A 395 15.91 -5.52 7.05
CA LEU A 395 16.27 -6.01 5.72
C LEU A 395 17.64 -6.68 5.71
N VAL A 396 18.65 -6.09 6.36
CA VAL A 396 19.99 -6.69 6.44
C VAL A 396 19.92 -8.04 7.17
N ASP A 397 19.19 -8.11 8.28
CA ASP A 397 18.96 -9.35 9.02
C ASP A 397 18.27 -10.39 8.13
N ALA A 398 17.21 -10.00 7.42
CA ALA A 398 16.47 -10.87 6.52
C ALA A 398 17.33 -11.42 5.36
N LEU A 399 18.15 -10.58 4.73
CA LEU A 399 19.03 -11.01 3.64
C LEU A 399 20.12 -11.96 4.15
N THR A 400 20.61 -11.73 5.37
CA THR A 400 21.58 -12.61 6.03
C THR A 400 20.96 -13.97 6.36
N GLU A 401 19.74 -14.01 6.88
CA GLU A 401 18.98 -15.26 7.14
C GLU A 401 18.73 -16.08 5.86
N LEU A 402 18.59 -15.40 4.72
CA LEU A 402 18.46 -16.04 3.41
C LEU A 402 19.79 -16.55 2.83
N GLY A 403 20.90 -16.36 3.55
CA GLY A 403 22.23 -16.84 3.16
C GLY A 403 22.90 -16.02 2.07
N LEU A 404 22.51 -14.75 1.89
CA LEU A 404 23.28 -13.84 1.03
C LEU A 404 24.59 -13.45 1.71
N ALA A 405 25.66 -13.35 0.93
CA ALA A 405 26.91 -12.79 1.43
C ALA A 405 26.72 -11.30 1.78
N PRO A 406 27.45 -10.75 2.78
CA PRO A 406 27.29 -9.35 3.19
C PRO A 406 27.44 -8.35 2.03
N GLU A 407 28.41 -8.57 1.15
CA GLU A 407 28.65 -7.75 -0.05
C GLU A 407 27.48 -7.78 -1.05
N GLU A 408 26.83 -8.95 -1.20
CA GLU A 408 25.66 -9.11 -2.07
C GLU A 408 24.44 -8.43 -1.45
N ALA A 409 24.26 -8.57 -0.14
CA ALA A 409 23.17 -7.92 0.60
C ALA A 409 23.28 -6.40 0.55
N GLU A 410 24.46 -5.84 0.78
CA GLU A 410 24.73 -4.39 0.73
C GLU A 410 24.42 -3.81 -0.67
N ARG A 411 24.77 -4.54 -1.73
CA ARG A 411 24.47 -4.15 -3.12
C ARG A 411 22.97 -4.15 -3.45
N LEU A 412 22.21 -5.07 -2.88
CA LEU A 412 20.76 -5.19 -3.16
C LEU A 412 19.90 -4.31 -2.25
N LEU A 413 20.44 -3.88 -1.11
CA LEU A 413 19.73 -3.11 -0.09
C LEU A 413 19.06 -1.85 -0.67
N PRO A 414 19.71 -1.00 -1.50
CA PRO A 414 19.06 0.18 -2.08
C PRO A 414 17.83 -0.18 -2.93
N LEU A 415 17.85 -1.31 -3.62
CA LEU A 415 16.73 -1.76 -4.47
C LEU A 415 15.52 -2.20 -3.64
N TYR A 416 15.74 -2.82 -2.47
CA TYR A 416 14.64 -3.15 -1.55
C TYR A 416 14.11 -1.92 -0.84
N PHE A 417 14.97 -0.97 -0.46
CA PHE A 417 14.56 0.33 0.05
C PHE A 417 13.64 1.06 -0.91
N TYR A 418 14.03 1.01 -2.18
CA TYR A 418 13.27 1.56 -3.27
C TYR A 418 11.88 0.93 -3.40
N VAL A 419 11.82 -0.41 -3.45
CA VAL A 419 10.55 -1.17 -3.49
C VAL A 419 9.66 -0.86 -2.28
N LEU A 420 10.25 -0.67 -1.10
CA LEU A 420 9.52 -0.35 0.12
C LEU A 420 9.00 1.09 0.21
N GLY A 421 9.27 1.94 -0.80
CA GLY A 421 8.79 3.32 -0.86
C GLY A 421 9.66 4.33 -0.11
N PHE A 422 10.85 3.94 0.36
CA PHE A 422 11.82 4.86 0.98
C PHE A 422 12.68 5.60 -0.05
N GLY A 423 12.54 5.25 -1.33
CA GLY A 423 13.34 5.81 -2.42
C GLY A 423 14.79 5.36 -2.31
N ASP A 424 15.70 6.31 -2.51
CA ASP A 424 17.14 6.08 -2.54
C ASP A 424 17.83 7.05 -1.56
N PRO A 425 17.83 6.72 -0.25
CA PRO A 425 18.26 7.66 0.80
C PRO A 425 19.74 8.05 0.67
N ASP A 426 20.58 7.15 0.18
CA ASP A 426 22.02 7.36 -0.01
C ASP A 426 22.39 7.81 -1.43
N ALA A 427 21.39 8.11 -2.26
CA ALA A 427 21.56 8.48 -3.67
C ALA A 427 22.40 7.45 -4.48
N ALA A 428 22.33 6.17 -4.08
CA ALA A 428 23.09 5.07 -4.67
C ALA A 428 22.57 4.65 -6.05
N LEU A 429 21.31 4.93 -6.34
CA LEU A 429 20.58 4.61 -7.57
C LEU A 429 20.38 5.84 -8.47
N GLN A 430 20.74 7.05 -8.02
CA GLN A 430 20.48 8.33 -8.69
C GLN A 430 21.00 8.41 -10.13
N HIS A 431 21.99 7.59 -10.49
CA HIS A 431 22.66 7.60 -11.78
C HIS A 431 22.35 6.35 -12.64
N VAL A 432 21.52 5.42 -12.13
CA VAL A 432 21.10 4.22 -12.88
C VAL A 432 19.99 4.61 -13.84
N GLU A 433 20.12 4.20 -15.12
CA GLU A 433 19.07 4.44 -16.11
C GLU A 433 17.78 3.67 -15.72
N PRO A 434 16.58 4.25 -15.89
CA PRO A 434 15.36 3.68 -15.32
C PRO A 434 15.01 2.26 -15.80
N GLU A 435 15.25 1.93 -17.06
CA GLU A 435 15.05 0.56 -17.56
C GLU A 435 16.03 -0.42 -16.91
N GLN A 436 17.24 0.03 -16.63
CA GLN A 436 18.25 -0.78 -15.95
C GLN A 436 17.94 -0.92 -14.46
N LEU A 437 17.45 0.13 -13.80
CA LEU A 437 16.95 0.07 -12.43
C LEU A 437 15.80 -0.94 -12.32
N ARG A 438 14.83 -0.91 -13.26
CA ARG A 438 13.73 -1.89 -13.31
C ARG A 438 14.24 -3.32 -13.39
N ARG A 439 15.19 -3.61 -14.30
CA ARG A 439 15.82 -4.94 -14.42
C ARG A 439 16.52 -5.36 -13.13
N GLN A 440 17.22 -4.44 -12.48
CA GLN A 440 17.90 -4.68 -11.20
C GLN A 440 16.91 -4.98 -10.06
N ILE A 441 15.79 -4.27 -9.99
CA ILE A 441 14.72 -4.55 -9.01
C ILE A 441 14.13 -5.93 -9.26
N PHE A 442 13.81 -6.27 -10.52
CA PHE A 442 13.27 -7.59 -10.87
C PHE A 442 14.25 -8.71 -10.50
N PHE A 443 15.55 -8.50 -10.75
CA PHE A 443 16.61 -9.38 -10.27
C PHE A 443 16.61 -9.50 -8.75
N ALA A 444 16.58 -8.39 -8.00
CA ALA A 444 16.57 -8.40 -6.53
C ALA A 444 15.36 -9.15 -5.96
N ILE A 445 14.16 -8.91 -6.51
CA ILE A 445 12.94 -9.61 -6.11
C ILE A 445 13.06 -11.10 -6.40
N ARG A 446 13.54 -11.49 -7.59
CA ARG A 446 13.79 -12.90 -7.94
C ARG A 446 14.76 -13.55 -6.95
N THR A 447 15.87 -12.90 -6.62
CA THR A 447 16.88 -13.42 -5.71
C THR A 447 16.30 -13.74 -4.33
N VAL A 448 15.49 -12.84 -3.76
CA VAL A 448 14.84 -13.10 -2.46
C VAL A 448 13.90 -14.30 -2.53
N PHE A 449 13.11 -14.42 -3.60
CA PHE A 449 12.22 -15.56 -3.79
C PHE A 449 12.99 -16.87 -3.96
N GLU A 450 14.04 -16.88 -4.78
CA GLU A 450 14.91 -18.03 -5.01
C GLU A 450 15.56 -18.53 -3.72
N ARG A 451 16.16 -17.61 -2.96
CA ARG A 451 16.80 -17.93 -1.68
C ARG A 451 15.77 -18.44 -0.67
N ARG A 452 14.57 -17.84 -0.60
CA ARG A 452 13.51 -18.32 0.29
C ARG A 452 13.00 -19.70 -0.11
N LEU A 453 12.83 -19.95 -1.41
CA LEU A 453 12.35 -21.23 -1.95
C LEU A 453 13.38 -22.37 -1.79
N ALA A 454 14.66 -22.04 -1.64
CA ALA A 454 15.70 -23.01 -1.30
C ALA A 454 15.56 -23.55 0.13
N LEU A 455 14.98 -22.78 1.05
CA LEU A 455 14.78 -23.18 2.45
C LEU A 455 13.54 -24.05 2.65
N SER A 456 12.39 -23.64 2.09
CA SER A 456 11.14 -24.40 2.21
C SER A 456 10.12 -23.99 1.15
N PRO A 457 9.05 -24.79 0.90
CA PRO A 457 7.95 -24.39 0.03
C PRO A 457 7.32 -23.07 0.50
N LEU A 458 6.86 -22.25 -0.46
CA LEU A 458 6.34 -20.91 -0.19
C LEU A 458 4.93 -20.75 -0.78
N LEU A 459 4.01 -20.28 0.06
CA LEU A 459 2.67 -19.84 -0.30
C LEU A 459 2.57 -18.32 -0.08
N ILE A 460 2.36 -17.56 -1.14
CA ILE A 460 2.07 -16.12 -1.07
C ILE A 460 0.62 -15.88 -1.40
N ILE A 461 -0.06 -15.17 -0.51
CA ILE A 461 -1.46 -14.80 -0.64
C ILE A 461 -1.51 -13.29 -0.80
N VAL A 462 -2.08 -12.81 -1.91
CA VAL A 462 -2.31 -11.38 -2.15
C VAL A 462 -3.81 -11.13 -2.23
N GLU A 463 -4.34 -10.40 -1.25
CA GLU A 463 -5.74 -10.02 -1.18
C GLU A 463 -6.01 -8.71 -1.93
N ASP A 464 -7.18 -8.62 -2.58
CA ASP A 464 -7.65 -7.46 -3.33
C ASP A 464 -6.76 -6.97 -4.48
N LEU A 465 -6.22 -7.90 -5.28
CA LEU A 465 -5.31 -7.64 -6.41
C LEU A 465 -5.85 -6.66 -7.49
N HIS A 466 -7.14 -6.33 -7.47
CA HIS A 466 -7.71 -5.28 -8.32
C HIS A 466 -7.21 -3.87 -8.00
N TRP A 467 -6.50 -3.70 -6.89
CA TRP A 467 -5.80 -2.48 -6.52
C TRP A 467 -4.29 -2.54 -6.72
N ALA A 468 -3.75 -3.68 -7.18
CA ALA A 468 -2.31 -3.86 -7.34
C ALA A 468 -1.73 -2.92 -8.42
N ASP A 469 -0.51 -2.45 -8.19
CA ASP A 469 0.23 -1.71 -9.21
C ASP A 469 0.71 -2.63 -10.36
N ALA A 470 0.69 -2.10 -11.59
CA ALA A 470 1.01 -2.87 -12.79
C ALA A 470 2.45 -3.43 -12.77
N VAL A 471 3.40 -2.68 -12.20
CA VAL A 471 4.81 -3.08 -12.15
C VAL A 471 5.02 -4.26 -11.20
N SER A 472 4.32 -4.30 -10.06
CA SER A 472 4.27 -5.48 -9.20
C SER A 472 3.72 -6.70 -9.92
N LEU A 473 2.67 -6.55 -10.74
CA LEU A 473 2.11 -7.67 -11.51
C LEU A 473 3.12 -8.19 -12.54
N GLU A 474 3.82 -7.29 -13.25
CA GLU A 474 4.90 -7.65 -14.16
C GLU A 474 6.05 -8.38 -13.44
N ALA A 475 6.47 -7.89 -12.28
CA ALA A 475 7.53 -8.50 -11.49
C ALA A 475 7.12 -9.89 -10.96
N LEU A 476 5.88 -10.06 -10.49
CA LEU A 476 5.35 -11.36 -10.07
C LEU A 476 5.33 -12.35 -11.23
N ARG A 477 4.89 -11.92 -12.42
CA ARG A 477 4.97 -12.75 -13.63
C ARG A 477 6.41 -13.12 -13.98
N PHE A 478 7.32 -12.16 -13.94
CA PHE A 478 8.75 -12.40 -14.19
C PHE A 478 9.31 -13.48 -13.25
N VAL A 479 8.98 -13.41 -11.96
CA VAL A 479 9.36 -14.43 -10.98
C VAL A 479 8.72 -15.79 -11.30
N MET A 480 7.43 -15.82 -11.64
CA MET A 480 6.71 -17.05 -11.97
C MET A 480 7.32 -17.77 -13.19
N ASP A 481 7.58 -17.04 -14.28
CA ASP A 481 8.09 -17.58 -15.53
C ASP A 481 9.52 -18.15 -15.38
N ARG A 482 10.32 -17.58 -14.47
CA ARG A 482 11.71 -18.01 -14.22
C ARG A 482 11.82 -19.11 -13.17
N LEU A 483 10.82 -19.22 -12.28
CA LEU A 483 10.81 -20.19 -11.19
C LEU A 483 9.88 -21.37 -11.43
N GLU A 484 9.42 -21.63 -12.66
CA GLU A 484 8.44 -22.67 -13.05
C GLU A 484 8.63 -24.05 -12.39
N ARG A 485 9.87 -24.44 -12.09
CA ARG A 485 10.26 -25.73 -11.46
C ARG A 485 10.57 -25.62 -9.96
N ARG A 486 10.06 -24.61 -9.27
CA ARG A 486 10.26 -24.37 -7.83
C ARG A 486 8.98 -24.61 -7.03
N ARG A 487 9.13 -24.72 -5.70
CA ARG A 487 8.05 -25.06 -4.76
C ARG A 487 7.24 -23.83 -4.33
N LEU A 488 6.63 -23.13 -5.29
CA LEU A 488 5.91 -21.86 -5.08
C LEU A 488 4.42 -21.99 -5.41
N MET A 489 3.56 -21.49 -4.53
CA MET A 489 2.15 -21.24 -4.82
C MET A 489 1.84 -19.75 -4.62
N LEU A 490 1.15 -19.17 -5.60
CA LEU A 490 0.60 -17.83 -5.54
C LEU A 490 -0.93 -17.92 -5.49
N LEU A 491 -1.55 -17.28 -4.50
CA LEU A 491 -2.99 -17.22 -4.33
C LEU A 491 -3.44 -15.76 -4.36
N PHE A 492 -4.17 -15.37 -5.40
CA PHE A 492 -4.65 -14.01 -5.56
C PHE A 492 -6.16 -13.94 -5.41
N THR A 493 -6.66 -12.89 -4.74
CA THR A 493 -8.10 -12.61 -4.69
C THR A 493 -8.43 -11.33 -5.44
N HIS A 494 -9.47 -11.33 -6.27
CA HIS A 494 -9.89 -10.12 -6.99
C HIS A 494 -11.38 -10.13 -7.36
N ARG A 495 -11.86 -8.99 -7.87
CA ARG A 495 -13.22 -8.82 -8.36
C ARG A 495 -13.33 -9.23 -9.84
N PRO A 496 -14.54 -9.59 -10.34
CA PRO A 496 -14.72 -10.09 -11.71
C PRO A 496 -14.37 -9.12 -12.84
N MET A 497 -14.39 -7.80 -12.57
CA MET A 497 -14.11 -6.75 -13.57
C MET A 497 -12.63 -6.58 -13.92
N LEU A 498 -11.72 -7.28 -13.24
CA LEU A 498 -10.28 -7.20 -13.49
C LEU A 498 -9.86 -8.27 -14.50
N GLU A 499 -9.53 -7.86 -15.72
CA GLU A 499 -8.81 -8.71 -16.69
C GLU A 499 -7.32 -8.66 -16.35
N LEU A 500 -6.75 -9.84 -16.01
CA LEU A 500 -5.37 -10.00 -15.56
C LEU A 500 -4.51 -10.68 -16.65
N ASP A 501 -4.68 -10.28 -17.90
CA ASP A 501 -3.91 -10.82 -19.04
C ASP A 501 -2.39 -10.67 -18.80
N GLN A 502 -2.00 -9.69 -17.99
CA GLN A 502 -0.62 -9.45 -17.57
C GLN A 502 0.00 -10.60 -16.75
N LEU A 503 -0.80 -11.41 -16.06
CA LEU A 503 -0.37 -12.56 -15.24
C LEU A 503 -0.54 -13.91 -15.94
N ASP A 504 -1.12 -13.94 -17.14
CA ASP A 504 -1.29 -15.19 -17.87
C ASP A 504 0.08 -15.66 -18.41
N SER A 505 0.46 -16.88 -18.05
CA SER A 505 1.69 -17.54 -18.49
C SER A 505 1.35 -18.91 -19.09
N SER A 506 2.00 -19.26 -20.19
CA SER A 506 1.87 -20.60 -20.77
C SER A 506 2.77 -21.63 -20.08
N ARG A 507 3.65 -21.19 -19.16
CA ARG A 507 4.70 -22.03 -18.57
C ARG A 507 4.30 -22.67 -17.24
N ILE A 508 3.26 -22.17 -16.59
CA ILE A 508 2.84 -22.65 -15.27
C ILE A 508 1.36 -23.07 -15.27
N SER A 509 0.96 -23.79 -14.22
CA SER A 509 -0.42 -24.19 -14.02
C SER A 509 -1.25 -23.05 -13.41
N HIS A 510 -2.38 -22.75 -14.03
CA HIS A 510 -3.30 -21.70 -13.63
C HIS A 510 -4.68 -22.27 -13.27
N ALA A 511 -5.18 -21.96 -12.07
CA ALA A 511 -6.53 -22.30 -11.64
C ALA A 511 -7.33 -21.04 -11.31
N ALA A 512 -8.39 -20.77 -12.08
CA ALA A 512 -9.36 -19.72 -11.74
C ALA A 512 -10.57 -20.33 -11.02
N LEU A 513 -10.82 -19.90 -9.78
CA LEU A 513 -11.93 -20.30 -8.93
C LEU A 513 -12.92 -19.13 -8.84
N ARG A 514 -14.02 -19.21 -9.58
CA ARG A 514 -15.09 -18.22 -9.53
C ARG A 514 -16.11 -18.61 -8.47
N LEU A 515 -16.22 -17.81 -7.41
CA LEU A 515 -17.18 -18.05 -6.33
C LEU A 515 -18.59 -17.61 -6.74
N ALA A 516 -19.47 -18.60 -6.88
CA ALA A 516 -20.91 -18.36 -7.04
C ALA A 516 -21.55 -17.94 -5.70
N PRO A 517 -22.68 -17.21 -5.72
CA PRO A 517 -23.53 -17.06 -4.53
C PRO A 517 -23.89 -18.43 -3.94
N LEU A 518 -24.11 -18.48 -2.62
CA LEU A 518 -24.65 -19.67 -1.97
C LEU A 518 -26.00 -20.01 -2.58
N ASP A 519 -26.24 -21.29 -2.81
CA ASP A 519 -27.58 -21.76 -3.16
C ASP A 519 -28.52 -21.66 -1.95
N VAL A 520 -29.81 -21.90 -2.18
CA VAL A 520 -30.83 -21.82 -1.13
C VAL A 520 -30.53 -22.80 0.01
N ALA A 521 -30.08 -24.02 -0.32
CA ALA A 521 -29.81 -25.06 0.68
C ALA A 521 -28.62 -24.71 1.59
N ASP A 522 -27.56 -24.14 1.02
CA ASP A 522 -26.39 -23.66 1.76
C ASP A 522 -26.71 -22.37 2.53
N GLY A 523 -27.58 -21.51 2.00
CA GLY A 523 -28.14 -20.38 2.74
C GLY A 523 -28.96 -20.81 3.96
N GLU A 524 -29.79 -21.84 3.84
CA GLU A 524 -30.52 -22.44 4.97
C GLU A 524 -29.57 -23.05 6.00
N LYS A 525 -28.51 -23.74 5.56
CA LYS A 525 -27.46 -24.26 6.46
C LYS A 525 -26.76 -23.13 7.22
N LEU A 526 -26.51 -21.99 6.57
CA LEU A 526 -25.92 -20.81 7.22
C LEU A 526 -26.82 -20.26 8.32
N LEU A 527 -28.12 -20.11 8.05
CA LEU A 527 -29.10 -19.68 9.04
C LEU A 527 -29.28 -20.71 10.16
N ALA A 528 -29.24 -22.00 9.84
CA ALA A 528 -29.29 -23.08 10.83
C ALA A 528 -28.05 -23.10 11.73
N ALA A 529 -26.88 -22.75 11.21
CA ALA A 529 -25.67 -22.62 12.03
C ALA A 529 -25.78 -21.46 13.03
N PHE A 530 -26.43 -20.36 12.65
CA PHE A 530 -26.69 -19.25 13.57
C PHE A 530 -27.76 -19.59 14.62
N PHE A 531 -28.90 -20.14 14.21
CA PHE A 531 -30.09 -20.21 15.08
C PHE A 531 -30.48 -21.62 15.54
N GLY A 532 -29.74 -22.64 15.14
CA GLY A 532 -30.02 -24.04 15.43
C GLY A 532 -30.81 -24.76 14.33
N HIS A 533 -30.72 -26.09 14.33
CA HIS A 533 -31.40 -26.93 13.35
C HIS A 533 -32.93 -26.82 13.48
N GLY A 534 -33.60 -26.48 12.38
CA GLY A 534 -35.06 -26.32 12.33
C GLY A 534 -35.56 -24.88 12.46
N TRP A 535 -34.68 -23.90 12.69
CA TRP A 535 -35.08 -22.48 12.78
C TRP A 535 -35.84 -22.00 11.55
N CYS A 536 -35.37 -22.30 10.34
CA CYS A 536 -36.06 -21.94 9.09
C CYS A 536 -37.47 -22.52 8.97
N ARG A 537 -37.76 -23.65 9.62
CA ARG A 537 -39.12 -24.21 9.68
C ARG A 537 -40.02 -23.50 10.69
N SER A 538 -39.42 -22.96 11.76
CA SER A 538 -40.11 -22.22 12.81
C SER A 538 -40.26 -20.72 12.53
N SER A 539 -39.55 -20.19 11.53
CA SER A 539 -39.47 -18.76 11.24
C SER A 539 -40.43 -18.25 10.16
N GLY A 540 -41.42 -19.05 9.76
CA GLY A 540 -42.42 -18.62 8.78
C GLY A 540 -41.79 -18.26 7.43
N ASN A 541 -42.20 -17.14 6.84
CA ASN A 541 -41.62 -16.65 5.58
C ASN A 541 -40.32 -15.86 5.76
N LEU A 542 -39.84 -15.65 6.99
CA LEU A 542 -38.70 -14.79 7.27
C LEU A 542 -37.40 -15.39 6.72
N CYS A 543 -37.20 -16.71 6.83
CA CYS A 543 -36.02 -17.38 6.27
C CYS A 543 -35.96 -17.17 4.75
N ASP A 544 -37.06 -17.42 4.04
CA ASP A 544 -37.17 -17.19 2.59
C ASP A 544 -36.89 -15.73 2.22
N ARG A 545 -37.48 -14.78 2.95
CA ARG A 545 -37.26 -13.34 2.72
C ARG A 545 -35.81 -12.92 2.97
N ILE A 546 -35.12 -13.49 3.95
CA ILE A 546 -33.69 -13.23 4.19
C ILE A 546 -32.88 -13.77 2.99
N LEU A 547 -33.14 -15.01 2.57
CA LEU A 547 -32.37 -15.67 1.51
C LEU A 547 -32.61 -15.07 0.12
N GLU A 548 -33.87 -14.81 -0.26
CA GLU A 548 -34.24 -14.11 -1.49
C GLU A 548 -33.50 -12.77 -1.56
N ARG A 549 -33.46 -12.07 -0.43
CA ARG A 549 -32.93 -10.72 -0.38
C ARG A 549 -31.43 -10.62 -0.29
N ALA A 550 -30.80 -11.56 0.40
CA ALA A 550 -29.35 -11.72 0.37
C ALA A 550 -28.88 -12.23 -1.00
N SER A 551 -29.77 -12.84 -1.79
CA SER A 551 -29.48 -13.41 -3.12
C SER A 551 -28.21 -14.29 -3.09
N GLY A 552 -28.08 -15.09 -2.03
CA GLY A 552 -26.95 -16.00 -1.82
C GLY A 552 -25.63 -15.37 -1.36
N ASN A 553 -25.55 -14.06 -1.08
CA ASN A 553 -24.36 -13.43 -0.53
C ASN A 553 -24.29 -13.60 1.00
N PRO A 554 -23.29 -14.33 1.56
CA PRO A 554 -23.20 -14.59 3.00
C PRO A 554 -23.14 -13.32 3.86
N LEU A 555 -22.39 -12.30 3.42
CA LEU A 555 -22.30 -11.03 4.13
C LEU A 555 -23.68 -10.36 4.24
N PHE A 556 -24.52 -10.49 3.21
CA PHE A 556 -25.86 -9.90 3.23
C PHE A 556 -26.79 -10.65 4.16
N VAL A 557 -26.65 -11.98 4.27
CA VAL A 557 -27.38 -12.77 5.28
C VAL A 557 -27.01 -12.31 6.69
N GLU A 558 -25.71 -12.19 6.97
CA GLU A 558 -25.22 -11.73 8.29
C GLU A 558 -25.73 -10.33 8.64
N GLU A 559 -25.67 -9.41 7.67
CA GLU A 559 -26.12 -8.04 7.83
C GLU A 559 -27.64 -7.92 8.03
N ILE A 560 -28.46 -8.67 7.28
CA ILE A 560 -29.92 -8.70 7.48
C ILE A 560 -30.24 -9.26 8.87
N VAL A 561 -29.59 -10.36 9.27
CA VAL A 561 -29.76 -10.94 10.60
C VAL A 561 -29.41 -9.92 11.70
N ARG A 562 -28.29 -9.22 11.56
CA ARG A 562 -27.88 -8.17 12.49
C ARG A 562 -28.95 -7.08 12.60
N GLY A 563 -29.44 -6.56 11.48
CA GLY A 563 -30.47 -5.53 11.45
C GLY A 563 -31.79 -5.97 12.12
N LEU A 564 -32.17 -7.24 11.97
CA LEU A 564 -33.32 -7.84 12.64
C LEU A 564 -33.12 -7.98 14.16
N ILE A 565 -31.90 -8.25 14.61
CA ILE A 565 -31.56 -8.27 16.04
C ILE A 565 -31.61 -6.87 16.64
N GLU A 566 -30.98 -5.89 15.97
CA GLU A 566 -30.93 -4.50 16.44
C GLU A 566 -32.32 -3.84 16.46
N SER A 567 -33.19 -4.16 15.49
CA SER A 567 -34.58 -3.68 15.49
C SER A 567 -35.47 -4.40 16.51
N GLY A 568 -34.94 -5.43 17.19
CA GLY A 568 -35.65 -6.20 18.20
C GLY A 568 -36.65 -7.22 17.63
N VAL A 569 -36.67 -7.45 16.31
CA VAL A 569 -37.47 -8.48 15.64
C VAL A 569 -36.98 -9.88 16.01
N LEU A 570 -35.66 -10.05 16.10
CA LEU A 570 -35.01 -11.24 16.65
C LEU A 570 -34.51 -10.92 18.06
N LYS A 571 -35.05 -11.61 19.08
CA LYS A 571 -34.55 -11.53 20.44
C LYS A 571 -34.07 -12.89 20.93
N ARG A 572 -33.02 -12.86 21.74
CA ARG A 572 -32.51 -14.03 22.42
C ARG A 572 -33.35 -14.33 23.66
N ASP A 573 -33.89 -15.54 23.73
CA ASP A 573 -34.66 -16.10 24.84
C ASP A 573 -33.88 -17.32 25.38
N GLY A 574 -32.99 -17.06 26.33
CA GLY A 574 -32.01 -18.05 26.82
C GLY A 574 -31.01 -18.50 25.74
N GLN A 575 -31.08 -19.78 25.36
CA GLN A 575 -30.24 -20.40 24.32
C GLN A 575 -30.85 -20.31 22.90
N HIS A 576 -32.11 -19.87 22.77
CA HIS A 576 -32.84 -19.88 21.49
C HIS A 576 -33.17 -18.47 21.02
N TRP A 577 -33.27 -18.28 19.71
CA TRP A 577 -33.68 -17.02 19.10
C TRP A 577 -35.15 -17.05 18.73
N ARG A 578 -35.92 -16.09 19.23
CA ARG A 578 -37.36 -15.98 18.99
C ARG A 578 -37.69 -14.73 18.18
N ILE A 579 -38.65 -14.91 17.27
CA ILE A 579 -39.24 -13.82 16.49
C ILE A 579 -40.33 -13.16 17.36
N THR A 580 -40.21 -11.84 17.58
CA THR A 580 -41.08 -11.07 18.47
C THR A 580 -42.20 -10.32 17.75
N ALA A 581 -42.04 -10.06 16.45
CA ALA A 581 -42.99 -9.35 15.61
C ALA A 581 -43.73 -10.31 14.65
N THR A 582 -44.98 -10.00 14.30
CA THR A 582 -45.71 -10.72 13.23
C THR A 582 -45.01 -10.52 11.88
N ASP A 583 -44.92 -11.56 11.04
CA ASP A 583 -44.18 -11.63 9.76
C ASP A 583 -44.34 -10.41 8.84
N ALA A 584 -45.47 -9.70 8.92
CA ALA A 584 -45.78 -8.51 8.13
C ALA A 584 -45.05 -7.21 8.56
N ALA A 585 -44.47 -7.14 9.77
CA ALA A 585 -43.89 -5.93 10.34
C ALA A 585 -42.35 -5.87 10.30
N ALA A 586 -41.67 -6.96 9.96
CA ALA A 586 -40.22 -6.98 9.79
C ALA A 586 -39.84 -6.32 8.46
N ASP A 587 -39.64 -5.00 8.46
CA ASP A 587 -39.26 -4.23 7.28
C ASP A 587 -37.77 -4.48 6.94
N ILE A 588 -37.49 -5.50 6.12
CA ILE A 588 -36.12 -5.77 5.62
C ILE A 588 -35.84 -4.70 4.53
N PRO A 589 -34.95 -3.72 4.76
CA PRO A 589 -34.80 -2.54 3.89
C PRO A 589 -34.40 -2.89 2.47
N ALA A 590 -35.03 -2.33 1.42
CA ALA A 590 -34.97 -2.69 -0.02
C ALA A 590 -33.57 -2.96 -0.64
N SER A 591 -32.49 -2.47 -0.02
CA SER A 591 -31.10 -2.71 -0.45
C SER A 591 -30.13 -2.75 0.73
N ILE A 592 -28.96 -3.38 0.55
CA ILE A 592 -27.88 -3.38 1.56
C ILE A 592 -27.40 -1.97 1.86
N GLN A 593 -27.35 -1.10 0.84
CA GLN A 593 -27.02 0.31 1.03
C GLN A 593 -28.00 0.99 1.98
N ALA A 594 -29.31 0.75 1.83
CA ALA A 594 -30.32 1.28 2.75
C ALA A 594 -30.15 0.74 4.18
N MET A 595 -29.76 -0.53 4.33
CA MET A 595 -29.54 -1.15 5.63
C MET A 595 -28.28 -0.59 6.34
N LEU A 596 -27.16 -0.47 5.63
CA LEU A 596 -25.92 0.13 6.14
C LEU A 596 -26.14 1.62 6.49
N LEU A 597 -26.89 2.35 5.66
CA LEU A 597 -27.26 3.74 5.96
C LEU A 597 -28.19 3.84 7.18
N THR A 598 -29.14 2.92 7.34
CA THR A 598 -30.02 2.89 8.52
C THR A 598 -29.21 2.74 9.81
N ARG A 599 -28.15 1.94 9.78
CA ARG A 599 -27.23 1.77 10.91
C ARG A 599 -26.47 3.06 11.22
N VAL A 600 -26.01 3.76 10.19
CA VAL A 600 -25.39 5.08 10.33
C VAL A 600 -26.40 6.15 10.81
N ASP A 601 -27.66 6.06 10.39
CA ASP A 601 -28.72 6.99 10.77
C ASP A 601 -29.22 6.82 12.21
N ARG A 602 -29.01 5.65 12.81
CA ARG A 602 -29.27 5.39 14.23
C ARG A 602 -28.25 6.03 15.16
N LEU A 603 -27.09 6.43 14.65
CA LEU A 603 -26.06 7.10 15.44
C LEU A 603 -26.53 8.49 15.88
N PRO A 604 -26.06 8.98 17.04
CA PRO A 604 -26.21 10.37 17.42
C PRO A 604 -25.73 11.30 16.29
N PRO A 605 -26.38 12.47 16.07
CA PRO A 605 -26.05 13.35 14.95
C PRO A 605 -24.58 13.78 14.88
N GLU A 606 -23.92 13.91 16.03
CA GLU A 606 -22.50 14.28 16.13
C GLU A 606 -21.58 13.12 15.72
N VAL A 607 -21.85 11.91 16.23
CA VAL A 607 -21.13 10.66 15.88
C VAL A 607 -21.28 10.33 14.40
N ARG A 608 -22.47 10.53 13.83
CA ARG A 608 -22.71 10.37 12.39
C ARG A 608 -21.87 11.34 11.55
N ARG A 609 -21.67 12.58 12.02
CA ARG A 609 -20.79 13.54 11.31
C ARG A 609 -19.33 13.08 11.37
N LEU A 610 -18.90 12.54 12.50
CA LEU A 610 -17.55 12.00 12.67
C LEU A 610 -17.31 10.82 11.72
N ALA A 611 -18.26 9.89 11.59
CA ALA A 611 -18.20 8.79 10.62
C ALA A 611 -18.10 9.28 9.17
N GLN A 612 -18.82 10.36 8.84
CA GLN A 612 -18.76 10.99 7.53
C GLN A 612 -17.41 11.64 7.25
N GLU A 613 -16.80 12.29 8.24
CA GLU A 613 -15.48 12.90 8.12
C GLU A 613 -14.39 11.82 7.97
N ALA A 614 -14.44 10.78 8.80
CA ALA A 614 -13.59 9.59 8.70
C ALA A 614 -13.69 8.92 7.31
N ALA A 615 -14.92 8.78 6.78
CA ALA A 615 -15.14 8.18 5.46
C ALA A 615 -14.52 8.98 4.30
N VAL A 616 -14.30 10.29 4.47
CA VAL A 616 -13.62 11.15 3.47
C VAL A 616 -12.09 11.05 3.61
N ILE A 617 -11.56 10.80 4.80
CA ILE A 617 -10.13 10.54 4.99
C ILE A 617 -9.74 9.24 4.29
N GLY A 618 -10.48 8.16 4.53
CA GLY A 618 -10.26 6.88 3.85
C GLY A 618 -10.71 5.66 4.64
N PRO A 619 -10.46 4.44 4.12
CA PRO A 619 -10.83 3.19 4.79
C PRO A 619 -9.98 2.91 6.04
N ARG A 620 -8.82 3.57 6.16
CA ARG A 620 -7.98 3.64 7.36
C ARG A 620 -7.65 5.11 7.63
N PHE A 621 -7.63 5.51 8.89
CA PHE A 621 -7.34 6.88 9.29
C PHE A 621 -6.77 6.93 10.70
N ASP A 622 -5.98 7.97 10.98
CA ASP A 622 -5.42 8.22 12.31
C ASP A 622 -6.31 9.22 13.07
N GLU A 623 -6.42 9.03 14.38
CA GLU A 623 -7.20 9.90 15.27
C GLU A 623 -6.77 11.36 15.17
N THR A 624 -5.46 11.62 15.11
CA THR A 624 -4.89 12.98 15.06
C THR A 624 -5.36 13.77 13.85
N LEU A 625 -5.42 13.13 12.67
CA LEU A 625 -5.91 13.76 11.45
C LEU A 625 -7.42 14.00 11.49
N LEU A 626 -8.18 13.04 12.03
CA LEU A 626 -9.62 13.21 12.23
C LEU A 626 -9.89 14.35 13.21
N GLY A 627 -9.17 14.41 14.33
CA GLY A 627 -9.26 15.47 15.33
C GLY A 627 -8.96 16.86 14.78
N ALA A 628 -7.97 16.98 13.90
CA ALA A 628 -7.63 18.24 13.24
C ALA A 628 -8.67 18.74 12.23
N THR A 629 -9.62 17.88 11.83
CA THR A 629 -10.64 18.19 10.80
C THR A 629 -12.07 18.16 11.34
N ALA A 630 -12.26 17.58 12.52
CA ALA A 630 -13.53 17.47 13.21
C ALA A 630 -14.09 18.83 13.62
N ALA A 631 -15.42 18.93 13.64
CA ALA A 631 -16.10 20.14 14.08
C ALA A 631 -15.93 20.42 15.59
N ASP A 632 -15.78 19.37 16.40
CA ASP A 632 -15.55 19.43 17.85
C ASP A 632 -14.45 18.44 18.24
N PRO A 633 -13.17 18.86 18.22
CA PRO A 633 -12.03 17.98 18.52
C PRO A 633 -12.10 17.33 19.91
N ALA A 634 -12.75 17.97 20.88
CA ALA A 634 -12.83 17.47 22.25
C ALA A 634 -13.76 16.24 22.40
N ARG A 635 -14.60 15.96 21.38
CA ARG A 635 -15.54 14.83 21.37
C ARG A 635 -15.13 13.71 20.41
N VAL A 636 -13.95 13.80 19.80
CA VAL A 636 -13.51 12.83 18.78
C VAL A 636 -13.27 11.46 19.40
N GLU A 637 -12.55 11.40 20.53
CA GLU A 637 -12.30 10.16 21.28
C GLU A 637 -13.62 9.46 21.65
N ALA A 638 -14.49 10.10 22.43
CA ALA A 638 -15.81 9.54 22.78
C ALA A 638 -16.69 9.22 21.55
N GLY A 639 -16.51 9.92 20.44
CA GLY A 639 -17.21 9.64 19.19
C GLY A 639 -16.65 8.42 18.46
N LEU A 640 -15.34 8.16 18.53
CA LEU A 640 -14.68 6.98 17.99
C LEU A 640 -15.10 5.74 18.78
N ASP A 641 -15.15 5.83 20.10
CA ASP A 641 -15.66 4.75 20.98
C ASP A 641 -17.08 4.34 20.58
N LEU A 642 -17.97 5.31 20.36
CA LEU A 642 -19.34 5.06 19.91
C LEU A 642 -19.41 4.46 18.49
N LEU A 643 -18.44 4.74 17.62
CA LEU A 643 -18.34 4.12 16.30
C LEU A 643 -17.78 2.69 16.38
N CYS A 644 -16.89 2.41 17.32
CA CYS A 644 -16.39 1.08 17.66
C CYS A 644 -17.51 0.22 18.25
N ASP A 645 -18.26 0.75 19.24
CA ASP A 645 -19.45 0.12 19.84
C ASP A 645 -20.52 -0.18 18.79
N ALA A 646 -20.71 0.73 17.82
CA ALA A 646 -21.62 0.53 16.71
C ALA A 646 -21.06 -0.42 15.63
N GLU A 647 -19.86 -0.99 15.82
CA GLU A 647 -19.10 -1.85 14.90
C GLU A 647 -18.91 -1.22 13.49
N ILE A 648 -18.86 0.11 13.38
CA ILE A 648 -18.67 0.85 12.12
C ILE A 648 -17.20 0.93 11.77
N ILE A 649 -16.38 1.20 12.78
CA ILE A 649 -14.93 1.18 12.71
C ILE A 649 -14.39 0.21 13.77
N GLU A 650 -13.12 -0.16 13.64
CA GLU A 650 -12.37 -0.87 14.67
C GLU A 650 -11.01 -0.22 14.83
N GLU A 651 -10.52 -0.19 16.06
CA GLU A 651 -9.14 0.19 16.36
C GLU A 651 -8.19 -0.88 15.80
N VAL A 652 -7.14 -0.43 15.11
CA VAL A 652 -6.09 -1.28 14.59
C VAL A 652 -4.92 -1.17 15.54
N ALA A 653 -4.65 -2.25 16.29
CA ALA A 653 -3.47 -2.36 17.13
C ALA A 653 -2.20 -2.21 16.26
N GLY A 654 -1.64 -1.02 16.24
CA GLY A 654 -0.29 -0.78 15.74
C GLY A 654 0.69 -1.29 16.77
N ALA A 655 1.53 -2.25 16.41
CA ALA A 655 2.66 -2.63 17.24
C ALA A 655 3.53 -1.37 17.48
N ASN A 656 3.50 -0.88 18.72
CA ASN A 656 4.47 0.03 19.34
C ASN A 656 4.71 1.41 18.69
N SER A 657 3.66 2.19 18.38
CA SER A 657 3.84 3.64 18.17
C SER A 657 3.06 4.45 19.20
N ILE A 658 3.79 5.19 20.03
CA ILE A 658 3.29 6.01 21.15
C ILE A 658 2.55 7.28 20.65
N ALA A 659 2.43 7.51 19.34
CA ALA A 659 2.10 8.83 18.79
C ALA A 659 0.65 9.05 18.31
N SER A 660 -0.13 8.02 17.95
CA SER A 660 -1.57 8.16 17.64
C SER A 660 -2.27 6.81 17.43
N GLN A 661 -3.52 6.67 17.90
CA GLN A 661 -4.37 5.53 17.60
C GLN A 661 -4.81 5.55 16.12
N SER A 662 -4.91 4.37 15.52
CA SER A 662 -5.28 4.20 14.11
C SER A 662 -6.53 3.33 14.01
N TYR A 663 -7.44 3.73 13.14
CA TYR A 663 -8.76 3.13 12.99
C TYR A 663 -8.97 2.68 11.55
N ARG A 664 -9.82 1.67 11.37
CA ARG A 664 -10.29 1.26 10.05
C ARG A 664 -11.78 0.97 10.05
N PHE A 665 -12.43 1.14 8.90
CA PHE A 665 -13.80 0.68 8.74
C PHE A 665 -13.86 -0.85 8.78
N THR A 666 -14.79 -1.40 9.56
CA THR A 666 -14.98 -2.86 9.68
C THR A 666 -15.34 -3.50 8.33
N GLN A 667 -16.01 -2.74 7.47
CA GLN A 667 -16.39 -3.13 6.12
C GLN A 667 -16.08 -1.99 5.13
N THR A 668 -15.32 -2.28 4.07
CA THR A 668 -15.02 -1.29 3.02
C THR A 668 -16.30 -0.75 2.37
N LEU A 669 -17.33 -1.61 2.21
CA LEU A 669 -18.62 -1.20 1.64
C LEU A 669 -19.34 -0.15 2.50
N LEU A 670 -19.18 -0.20 3.84
CA LEU A 670 -19.79 0.76 4.75
C LEU A 670 -19.17 2.16 4.56
N GLN A 671 -17.85 2.24 4.47
CA GLN A 671 -17.15 3.48 4.13
C GLN A 671 -17.59 4.03 2.77
N ASP A 672 -17.63 3.19 1.74
CA ASP A 672 -18.07 3.57 0.39
C ASP A 672 -19.48 4.15 0.39
N VAL A 673 -20.41 3.53 1.13
CA VAL A 673 -21.80 3.96 1.22
C VAL A 673 -21.92 5.29 1.96
N ILE A 674 -21.22 5.48 3.09
CA ILE A 674 -21.19 6.74 3.83
C ILE A 674 -20.64 7.86 2.93
N TYR A 675 -19.51 7.61 2.28
CA TYR A 675 -18.81 8.58 1.43
C TYR A 675 -19.63 8.99 0.21
N ARG A 676 -20.26 8.03 -0.49
CA ARG A 676 -21.09 8.30 -1.68
C ARG A 676 -22.43 8.98 -1.35
N ASN A 677 -22.95 8.83 -0.13
CA ASN A 677 -24.17 9.50 0.31
C ASN A 677 -23.95 10.99 0.66
N LEU A 678 -22.69 11.42 0.84
CA LEU A 678 -22.40 12.84 1.07
C LEU A 678 -22.74 13.69 -0.17
N LEU A 679 -23.44 14.80 0.07
CA LEU A 679 -23.64 15.84 -0.95
C LEU A 679 -22.28 16.30 -1.49
N LEU A 680 -22.18 16.45 -2.80
CA LEU A 680 -20.93 16.82 -3.48
C LEU A 680 -20.27 18.06 -2.85
N GLN A 681 -21.05 19.11 -2.58
CA GLN A 681 -20.55 20.34 -1.94
C GLN A 681 -19.90 20.08 -0.57
N ARG A 682 -20.52 19.21 0.24
CA ARG A 682 -20.01 18.88 1.59
C ARG A 682 -18.75 18.02 1.51
N ARG A 683 -18.72 17.04 0.61
CA ARG A 683 -17.55 16.21 0.32
C ARG A 683 -16.36 17.07 -0.15
N THR A 684 -16.59 18.01 -1.07
CA THR A 684 -15.56 18.96 -1.54
C THR A 684 -15.02 19.84 -0.41
N GLY A 685 -15.91 20.34 0.47
CA GLY A 685 -15.49 21.10 1.66
C GLY A 685 -14.66 20.28 2.64
N MET A 686 -15.03 19.02 2.88
CA MET A 686 -14.29 18.10 3.74
C MET A 686 -12.88 17.80 3.20
N HIS A 687 -12.76 17.49 1.91
CA HIS A 687 -11.45 17.30 1.26
C HIS A 687 -10.55 18.53 1.40
N GLY A 688 -11.10 19.74 1.28
CA GLY A 688 -10.34 20.98 1.51
C GLY A 688 -9.84 21.14 2.95
N ARG A 689 -10.67 20.83 3.95
CA ARG A 689 -10.26 20.86 5.38
C ARG A 689 -9.20 19.82 5.69
N ILE A 690 -9.35 18.60 5.18
CA ILE A 690 -8.39 17.51 5.37
C ILE A 690 -7.04 17.87 4.73
N GLY A 691 -7.05 18.36 3.48
CA GLY A 691 -5.83 18.84 2.82
C GLY A 691 -5.11 19.93 3.62
N ALA A 692 -5.85 20.90 4.18
CA ALA A 692 -5.26 21.96 5.01
C ALA A 692 -4.75 21.45 6.37
N ALA A 693 -5.35 20.42 6.95
CA ALA A 693 -4.86 19.79 8.17
C ALA A 693 -3.56 19.01 7.92
N LEU A 694 -3.52 18.24 6.83
CA LEU A 694 -2.32 17.53 6.38
C LEU A 694 -1.16 18.50 6.10
N GLU A 695 -1.43 19.61 5.42
CA GLU A 695 -0.40 20.61 5.09
C GLU A 695 0.24 21.18 6.37
N ARG A 696 -0.57 21.48 7.39
CA ARG A 696 -0.06 21.93 8.69
C ARG A 696 0.78 20.87 9.41
N SER A 697 0.46 19.59 9.25
CA SER A 697 1.22 18.51 9.90
C SER A 697 2.53 18.18 9.18
N CYS A 698 2.57 18.32 7.85
CA CYS A 698 3.75 18.00 7.04
C CYS A 698 4.73 19.18 6.92
N GLY A 699 4.27 20.41 7.16
CA GLY A 699 5.05 21.64 6.97
C GLY A 699 4.89 22.24 5.57
N ASP A 700 5.45 23.43 5.36
CA ASP A 700 5.28 24.22 4.13
C ASP A 700 5.96 23.59 2.89
N ASP A 701 6.94 22.70 3.08
CA ASP A 701 7.64 21.99 2.00
C ASP A 701 7.81 20.48 2.32
N PRO A 702 6.77 19.65 2.08
CA PRO A 702 6.83 18.23 2.33
C PRO A 702 7.76 17.51 1.34
N GLU A 703 8.81 16.84 1.83
CA GLU A 703 9.76 16.11 0.98
C GLU A 703 9.34 14.66 0.67
N ARG A 704 8.41 14.11 1.46
CA ARG A 704 7.94 12.72 1.32
C ARG A 704 6.91 12.61 0.19
N LEU A 705 7.15 11.67 -0.72
CA LEU A 705 6.26 11.39 -1.85
C LEU A 705 4.83 11.05 -1.39
N GLU A 706 4.69 10.26 -0.31
CA GLU A 706 3.41 9.91 0.31
C GLU A 706 2.60 11.13 0.72
N ASP A 707 3.24 12.07 1.41
CA ASP A 707 2.62 13.28 1.91
C ASP A 707 2.18 14.19 0.74
N LEU A 708 3.05 14.38 -0.24
CA LEU A 708 2.75 15.14 -1.46
C LEU A 708 1.58 14.53 -2.25
N ALA A 709 1.56 13.19 -2.41
CA ALA A 709 0.49 12.50 -3.11
C ALA A 709 -0.84 12.59 -2.36
N LEU A 710 -0.83 12.46 -1.03
CA LEU A 710 -2.02 12.57 -0.20
C LEU A 710 -2.59 14.01 -0.19
N LEU A 711 -1.72 15.01 -0.04
CA LEU A 711 -2.08 16.43 -0.19
C LEU A 711 -2.68 16.71 -1.56
N GLY A 712 -2.02 16.21 -2.61
CA GLY A 712 -2.49 16.29 -3.99
C GLY A 712 -3.88 15.69 -4.17
N HIS A 713 -4.11 14.48 -3.65
CA HIS A 713 -5.41 13.81 -3.68
C HIS A 713 -6.51 14.64 -3.00
N HIS A 714 -6.32 15.07 -1.75
CA HIS A 714 -7.35 15.83 -1.04
C HIS A 714 -7.61 17.20 -1.68
N PHE A 715 -6.59 17.97 -2.03
CA PHE A 715 -6.81 19.26 -2.67
C PHE A 715 -7.42 19.14 -4.07
N SER A 716 -7.12 18.07 -4.83
CA SER A 716 -7.72 17.83 -6.14
C SER A 716 -9.24 17.61 -6.12
N LEU A 717 -9.75 17.08 -5.01
CA LEU A 717 -11.18 16.84 -4.78
C LEU A 717 -11.86 18.01 -4.04
N SER A 718 -11.09 19.07 -3.73
CA SER A 718 -11.55 20.27 -3.03
C SER A 718 -11.90 21.42 -4.01
N THR A 719 -12.27 22.57 -3.46
CA THR A 719 -12.43 23.81 -4.24
C THR A 719 -11.10 24.35 -4.77
N ASN A 720 -9.96 24.03 -4.12
CA ASN A 720 -8.63 24.50 -4.52
C ASN A 720 -7.91 23.46 -5.40
N LYS A 721 -8.52 23.17 -6.56
CA LYS A 721 -7.98 22.24 -7.56
C LYS A 721 -6.58 22.62 -8.06
N PRO A 722 -6.25 23.91 -8.33
CA PRO A 722 -4.91 24.29 -8.75
C PRO A 722 -3.84 23.90 -7.74
N LYS A 723 -4.11 24.06 -6.43
CA LYS A 723 -3.20 23.61 -5.37
C LYS A 723 -3.02 22.09 -5.37
N GLY A 724 -4.11 21.34 -5.57
CA GLY A 724 -4.04 19.88 -5.71
C GLY A 724 -3.18 19.43 -6.89
N ALA A 725 -3.35 20.07 -8.05
CA ALA A 725 -2.53 19.78 -9.22
C ALA A 725 -1.04 20.08 -8.98
N ARG A 726 -0.70 21.15 -8.26
CA ARG A 726 0.70 21.49 -7.89
C ARG A 726 1.33 20.44 -6.98
N TYR A 727 0.62 19.97 -5.95
CA TYR A 727 1.14 18.89 -5.10
C TYR A 727 1.28 17.57 -5.85
N LEU A 728 0.32 17.22 -6.72
CA LEU A 728 0.44 16.03 -7.58
C LEU A 728 1.62 16.14 -8.56
N MET A 729 1.87 17.34 -9.10
CA MET A 729 3.03 17.62 -9.93
C MET A 729 4.34 17.50 -9.16
N ALA A 730 4.41 18.03 -7.94
CA ALA A 730 5.58 17.89 -7.05
C ALA A 730 5.79 16.42 -6.64
N ALA A 731 4.72 15.69 -6.33
CA ALA A 731 4.78 14.25 -6.05
C ALA A 731 5.32 13.48 -7.27
N GLY A 732 4.85 13.82 -8.48
CA GLY A 732 5.35 13.25 -9.72
C GLY A 732 6.80 13.61 -10.02
N ASP A 733 7.23 14.84 -9.70
CA ASP A 733 8.63 15.25 -9.81
C ASP A 733 9.52 14.49 -8.84
N ARG A 734 9.08 14.31 -7.59
CA ARG A 734 9.79 13.51 -6.61
C ARG A 734 9.88 12.05 -7.06
N ALA A 735 8.77 11.49 -7.55
CA ALA A 735 8.71 10.15 -8.13
C ALA A 735 9.70 10.02 -9.30
N ARG A 736 9.74 11.00 -10.21
CA ARG A 736 10.67 11.02 -11.34
C ARG A 736 12.13 11.09 -10.91
N VAL A 737 12.47 11.89 -9.90
CA VAL A 737 13.83 12.01 -9.37
C VAL A 737 14.31 10.68 -8.77
N ILE A 738 13.41 9.94 -8.12
CA ILE A 738 13.70 8.59 -7.65
C ILE A 738 13.42 7.53 -8.73
N TYR A 739 13.25 7.88 -10.01
CA TYR A 739 12.98 6.93 -11.11
C TYR A 739 11.71 6.07 -10.97
N ALA A 740 10.75 6.47 -10.12
CA ALA A 740 9.43 5.85 -9.99
C ALA A 740 8.55 6.35 -11.14
N ASN A 741 8.96 6.03 -12.37
CA ASN A 741 8.42 6.65 -13.58
C ASN A 741 6.93 6.36 -13.79
N ASP A 742 6.46 5.19 -13.39
CA ASP A 742 5.04 4.85 -13.46
C ASP A 742 4.19 5.65 -12.47
N ASP A 743 4.68 5.83 -11.23
CA ASP A 743 4.06 6.76 -10.29
C ASP A 743 4.09 8.19 -10.80
N ALA A 744 5.23 8.64 -11.33
CA ALA A 744 5.36 9.96 -11.90
C ALA A 744 4.32 10.18 -13.00
N ILE A 745 4.21 9.26 -13.96
CA ILE A 745 3.19 9.28 -15.02
C ILE A 745 1.78 9.31 -14.42
N ARG A 746 1.47 8.44 -13.45
CA ARG A 746 0.16 8.38 -12.78
C ARG A 746 -0.19 9.70 -12.09
N LEU A 747 0.73 10.25 -11.31
CA LEU A 747 0.58 11.49 -10.57
C LEU A 747 0.45 12.70 -11.51
N TYR A 748 1.25 12.76 -12.57
CA TYR A 748 1.12 13.79 -13.60
C TYR A 748 -0.21 13.71 -14.35
N ARG A 749 -0.69 12.49 -14.68
CA ARG A 749 -2.02 12.30 -15.29
C ARG A 749 -3.13 12.75 -14.35
N GLN A 750 -3.04 12.40 -13.07
CA GLN A 750 -3.98 12.89 -12.05
C GLN A 750 -3.97 14.43 -12.01
N ALA A 751 -2.80 15.07 -11.97
CA ALA A 751 -2.69 16.53 -12.02
C ALA A 751 -3.35 17.12 -13.29
N LEU A 752 -3.14 16.49 -14.46
CA LEU A 752 -3.69 16.91 -15.74
C LEU A 752 -5.23 16.78 -15.80
N THR A 753 -5.82 15.77 -15.15
CA THR A 753 -7.28 15.63 -15.06
C THR A 753 -7.94 16.69 -14.16
N VAL A 754 -7.18 17.23 -13.22
CA VAL A 754 -7.67 18.20 -12.21
C VAL A 754 -7.65 19.61 -12.76
N LEU A 755 -6.65 19.94 -13.59
CA LEU A 755 -6.52 21.23 -14.25
C LEU A 755 -7.56 21.37 -15.37
N PRO A 756 -8.31 22.48 -15.44
CA PRO A 756 -9.26 22.72 -16.53
C PRO A 756 -8.51 22.83 -17.87
N ALA A 757 -9.11 22.33 -18.95
CA ALA A 757 -8.50 22.29 -20.29
C ALA A 757 -8.31 23.66 -20.97
N THR A 758 -8.82 24.75 -20.37
CA THR A 758 -8.73 26.10 -20.90
C THR A 758 -8.66 27.09 -19.73
N GLY A 759 -7.68 28.02 -19.74
CA GLY A 759 -7.55 29.11 -18.76
C GLY A 759 -6.10 29.44 -18.42
N ASP A 760 -5.90 30.18 -17.32
CA ASP A 760 -4.57 30.66 -16.86
C ASP A 760 -3.59 29.54 -16.48
N GLN A 761 -4.06 28.28 -16.41
CA GLN A 761 -3.28 27.10 -16.02
C GLN A 761 -2.76 26.28 -17.21
N GLU A 762 -2.93 26.77 -18.44
CA GLU A 762 -2.45 26.11 -19.65
C GLU A 762 -0.94 25.84 -19.63
N PRO A 763 -0.07 26.76 -19.15
CA PRO A 763 1.37 26.50 -19.08
C PRO A 763 1.72 25.29 -18.18
N GLU A 764 1.11 25.16 -17.00
CA GLU A 764 1.34 24.01 -16.12
C GLU A 764 0.87 22.69 -16.77
N ARG A 765 -0.22 22.71 -17.54
CA ARG A 765 -0.71 21.54 -18.29
C ARG A 765 0.29 21.09 -19.36
N LEU A 766 0.85 22.03 -20.12
CA LEU A 766 1.82 21.72 -21.18
C LEU A 766 3.11 21.13 -20.60
N VAL A 767 3.57 21.64 -19.45
CA VAL A 767 4.70 21.08 -18.71
C VAL A 767 4.42 19.64 -18.29
N LEU A 768 3.23 19.34 -17.77
CA LEU A 768 2.82 17.98 -17.41
C LEU A 768 2.77 17.04 -18.63
N CYS A 769 2.22 17.51 -19.76
CA CYS A 769 2.20 16.74 -21.02
C CYS A 769 3.62 16.39 -21.48
N GLU A 770 4.54 17.36 -21.51
CA GLU A 770 5.93 17.12 -21.90
C GLU A 770 6.61 16.11 -20.96
N ARG A 771 6.41 16.24 -19.64
CA ARG A 771 6.96 15.31 -18.64
C ARG A 771 6.40 13.89 -18.78
N ILE A 772 5.10 13.73 -19.02
CA ILE A 772 4.49 12.42 -19.28
C ILE A 772 5.10 11.80 -20.54
N ALA A 773 5.27 12.59 -21.60
CA ALA A 773 5.84 12.10 -22.86
C ALA A 773 7.32 11.68 -22.71
N ASP A 774 8.12 12.48 -22.00
CA ASP A 774 9.53 12.19 -21.70
C ASP A 774 9.70 10.86 -20.95
N LEU A 775 8.73 10.48 -20.11
CA LEU A 775 8.73 9.20 -19.38
C LEU A 775 8.10 8.05 -20.18
N CYS A 776 7.07 8.32 -20.98
CA CYS A 776 6.37 7.31 -21.77
C CYS A 776 7.21 6.77 -22.94
N GLY A 777 8.08 7.60 -23.53
CA GLY A 777 8.94 7.19 -24.66
C GLY A 777 9.87 6.03 -24.32
N PRO A 778 10.78 6.19 -23.33
CA PRO A 778 11.70 5.14 -22.90
C PRO A 778 11.01 3.89 -22.35
N THR A 779 9.82 4.02 -21.75
CA THR A 779 9.03 2.90 -21.21
C THR A 779 8.23 2.14 -22.28
N GLY A 780 8.41 2.46 -23.57
CA GLY A 780 7.76 1.77 -24.68
C GLY A 780 6.32 2.21 -24.95
N ARG A 781 5.75 3.12 -24.16
CA ARG A 781 4.40 3.71 -24.33
C ARG A 781 4.41 4.80 -25.40
N ARG A 782 4.86 4.44 -26.60
CA ARG A 782 5.21 5.38 -27.68
C ARG A 782 4.02 6.18 -28.20
N ASP A 783 2.84 5.56 -28.33
CA ASP A 783 1.65 6.26 -28.83
C ASP A 783 1.21 7.36 -27.86
N THR A 784 1.19 7.08 -26.56
CA THR A 784 0.89 8.09 -25.53
C THR A 784 1.93 9.21 -25.49
N ALA A 785 3.22 8.88 -25.65
CA ALA A 785 4.26 9.90 -25.74
C ALA A 785 4.06 10.82 -26.95
N PHE A 786 3.71 10.24 -28.11
CA PHE A 786 3.44 10.97 -29.33
C PHE A 786 2.28 11.96 -29.18
N GLU A 787 1.13 11.50 -28.64
CA GLU A 787 -0.06 12.34 -28.42
C GLU A 787 0.22 13.55 -27.51
N HIS A 788 0.95 13.32 -26.41
CA HIS A 788 1.31 14.39 -25.48
C HIS A 788 2.31 15.38 -26.09
N TYR A 789 3.32 14.90 -26.82
CA TYR A 789 4.23 15.78 -27.55
C TYR A 789 3.50 16.60 -28.64
N GLU A 790 2.59 15.99 -29.41
CA GLU A 790 1.80 16.74 -30.39
C GLU A 790 0.99 17.85 -29.73
N THR A 791 0.39 17.59 -28.58
CA THR A 791 -0.35 18.61 -27.81
C THR A 791 0.55 19.80 -27.46
N VAL A 792 1.76 19.55 -26.96
CA VAL A 792 2.72 20.61 -26.60
C VAL A 792 3.26 21.33 -27.83
N LEU A 793 3.48 20.61 -28.94
CA LEU A 793 3.93 21.19 -30.20
C LEU A 793 2.90 22.18 -30.77
N GLN A 794 1.62 21.80 -30.81
CA GLN A 794 0.57 22.68 -31.32
C GLN A 794 0.42 23.93 -30.45
N ALA A 795 0.43 23.78 -29.12
CA ALA A 795 0.37 24.92 -28.21
C ALA A 795 1.58 25.86 -28.37
N SER A 796 2.78 25.30 -28.54
CA SER A 796 4.01 26.07 -28.77
C SER A 796 3.96 26.86 -30.09
N ARG A 797 3.39 26.26 -31.15
CA ARG A 797 3.18 26.95 -32.44
C ARG A 797 2.18 28.09 -32.31
N VAL A 798 1.05 27.87 -31.63
CA VAL A 798 0.04 28.90 -31.40
C VAL A 798 0.60 30.06 -30.57
N ALA A 799 1.42 29.76 -29.56
CA ALA A 799 2.11 30.77 -28.75
C ALA A 799 3.27 31.47 -29.47
N GLY A 800 3.64 31.04 -30.69
CA GLY A 800 4.78 31.58 -31.42
C GLY A 800 6.14 31.23 -30.82
N ASN A 801 6.21 30.30 -29.86
CA ASN A 801 7.46 29.87 -29.24
C ASN A 801 8.19 28.85 -30.13
N ARG A 802 8.92 29.37 -31.12
CA ARG A 802 9.65 28.58 -32.12
C ARG A 802 10.71 27.66 -31.49
N ALA A 803 11.40 28.10 -30.42
CA ALA A 803 12.40 27.28 -29.73
C ALA A 803 11.76 26.08 -29.01
N ALA A 804 10.65 26.28 -28.29
CA ALA A 804 9.91 25.19 -27.67
C ALA A 804 9.33 24.22 -28.71
N ALA A 805 8.78 24.72 -29.82
CA ALA A 805 8.28 23.87 -30.90
C ALA A 805 9.39 23.00 -31.52
N ALA A 806 10.59 23.57 -31.74
CA ALA A 806 11.74 22.83 -32.23
C ALA A 806 12.22 21.76 -31.23
N ARG A 807 12.23 22.07 -29.92
CA ARG A 807 12.53 21.10 -28.86
C ARG A 807 11.63 19.88 -28.91
N ILE A 808 10.32 20.10 -29.05
CA ILE A 808 9.34 19.01 -29.11
C ILE A 808 9.46 18.20 -30.41
N LEU A 809 9.70 18.86 -31.55
CA LEU A 809 9.96 18.16 -32.82
C LEU A 809 11.21 17.28 -32.73
N ARG A 810 12.27 17.74 -32.08
CA ARG A 810 13.47 16.92 -31.81
C ARG A 810 13.13 15.69 -30.97
N LYS A 811 12.35 15.85 -29.90
CA LYS A 811 11.90 14.73 -29.05
C LYS A 811 11.01 13.74 -29.80
N LEU A 812 10.09 14.22 -30.63
CA LEU A 812 9.28 13.38 -31.54
C LEU A 812 10.14 12.63 -32.56
N GLY A 813 11.14 13.30 -33.13
CA GLY A 813 12.10 12.67 -34.03
C GLY A 813 12.81 11.50 -33.36
N ARG A 814 13.29 11.68 -32.13
CA ARG A 814 13.93 10.62 -31.35
C ARG A 814 12.97 9.45 -31.07
N LEU A 815 11.74 9.74 -30.64
CA LEU A 815 10.72 8.73 -30.38
C LEU A 815 10.42 7.87 -31.63
N LEU A 816 10.32 8.52 -32.80
CA LEU A 816 10.07 7.84 -34.08
C LEU A 816 11.27 7.02 -34.54
N TRP A 817 12.48 7.52 -34.30
CA TRP A 817 13.71 6.79 -34.54
C TRP A 817 13.78 5.50 -33.71
N ASP A 818 13.52 5.60 -32.40
CA ASP A 818 13.49 4.45 -31.49
C ASP A 818 12.40 3.43 -31.91
N ALA A 819 11.37 3.88 -32.63
CA ALA A 819 10.33 3.05 -33.24
C ALA A 819 10.68 2.49 -34.64
N GLY A 820 11.89 2.74 -35.15
CA GLY A 820 12.34 2.32 -36.48
C GLY A 820 11.76 3.14 -37.64
N LYS A 821 11.03 4.24 -37.39
CA LYS A 821 10.39 5.08 -38.40
C LYS A 821 11.33 6.20 -38.88
N ARG A 822 12.41 5.79 -39.56
CA ARG A 822 13.58 6.63 -39.89
C ARG A 822 13.26 7.89 -40.70
N ASP A 823 12.53 7.75 -41.81
CA ASP A 823 12.20 8.89 -42.69
C ASP A 823 11.36 9.96 -41.98
N LYS A 824 10.47 9.52 -41.07
CA LYS A 824 9.64 10.42 -40.27
C LYS A 824 10.47 11.14 -39.21
N ALA A 825 11.44 10.47 -38.60
CA ALA A 825 12.36 11.11 -37.66
C ALA A 825 13.14 12.25 -38.33
N GLU A 826 13.71 12.00 -39.51
CA GLU A 826 14.46 13.02 -40.27
C GLU A 826 13.58 14.19 -40.70
N ALA A 827 12.33 13.94 -41.09
CA ALA A 827 11.37 15.00 -41.41
C ALA A 827 11.13 15.94 -40.22
N HIS A 828 10.96 15.40 -39.00
CA HIS A 828 10.81 16.22 -37.80
C HIS A 828 12.09 16.98 -37.42
N TYR A 829 13.27 16.38 -37.59
CA TYR A 829 14.53 17.09 -37.38
C TYR A 829 14.73 18.23 -38.39
N GLY A 830 14.35 18.03 -39.65
CA GLY A 830 14.35 19.06 -40.69
C GLY A 830 13.43 20.22 -40.35
N GLU A 831 12.21 19.93 -39.88
CA GLU A 831 11.28 20.96 -39.43
C GLU A 831 11.79 21.73 -38.20
N ALA A 832 12.36 21.03 -37.22
CA ALA A 832 12.97 21.65 -36.05
C ALA A 832 14.11 22.61 -36.45
N ALA A 833 14.93 22.22 -37.44
CA ALA A 833 16.01 23.06 -37.95
C ALA A 833 15.46 24.36 -38.57
N ALA A 834 14.42 24.27 -39.41
CA ALA A 834 13.78 25.43 -40.02
C ALA A 834 13.16 26.38 -38.96
N LEU A 835 12.60 25.84 -37.89
CA LEU A 835 12.07 26.66 -36.80
C LEU A 835 13.16 27.42 -36.04
N LEU A 836 14.37 26.86 -35.94
CA LEU A 836 15.50 27.50 -35.25
C LEU A 836 16.31 28.45 -36.16
N GLU A 837 16.03 28.51 -37.46
CA GLU A 837 16.67 29.46 -38.37
C GLU A 837 16.42 30.91 -37.95
N GLY A 838 17.51 31.65 -37.76
CA GLY A 838 17.48 33.06 -37.35
C GLY A 838 17.11 33.30 -35.89
N ILE A 839 17.07 32.25 -35.05
CA ILE A 839 16.83 32.36 -33.61
C ILE A 839 18.11 32.06 -32.84
N ASP A 840 18.40 32.91 -31.85
CA ASP A 840 19.47 32.68 -30.88
C ASP A 840 19.00 31.67 -29.80
N ALA A 841 19.13 30.38 -30.12
CA ALA A 841 18.78 29.26 -29.25
C ALA A 841 19.89 28.19 -29.28
N PRO A 842 21.10 28.51 -28.77
CA PRO A 842 22.29 27.67 -28.94
C PRO A 842 22.15 26.27 -28.30
N ILE A 843 21.45 26.15 -27.18
CA ILE A 843 21.24 24.85 -26.51
C ILE A 843 20.38 23.91 -27.37
N GLU A 844 19.25 24.41 -27.90
CA GLU A 844 18.38 23.58 -28.75
C GLU A 844 19.03 23.25 -30.10
N GLN A 845 19.83 24.17 -30.66
CA GLN A 845 20.65 23.89 -31.83
C GLN A 845 21.66 22.78 -31.54
N ALA A 846 22.37 22.84 -30.41
CA ALA A 846 23.35 21.82 -30.02
C ALA A 846 22.69 20.44 -29.91
N HIS A 847 21.57 20.31 -29.20
CA HIS A 847 20.86 19.02 -29.09
C HIS A 847 20.32 18.52 -30.44
N LEU A 848 19.77 19.39 -31.28
CA LEU A 848 19.25 18.97 -32.59
C LEU A 848 20.37 18.44 -33.49
N ARG A 849 21.52 19.11 -33.50
CA ARG A 849 22.69 18.69 -34.29
C ARG A 849 23.27 17.38 -33.74
N GLN A 850 23.31 17.21 -32.42
CA GLN A 850 23.74 15.96 -31.80
C GLN A 850 22.81 14.78 -32.15
N GLU A 851 21.47 14.93 -32.09
CA GLU A 851 20.53 13.86 -32.48
C GLU A 851 20.67 13.51 -33.97
N ARG A 852 20.86 14.50 -34.85
CA ARG A 852 21.17 14.25 -36.28
C ARG A 852 22.50 13.55 -36.50
N GLY A 853 23.52 13.86 -35.70
CA GLY A 853 24.80 13.17 -35.71
C GLY A 853 24.65 11.71 -35.33
N ARG A 854 23.90 11.42 -34.26
CA ARG A 854 23.60 10.06 -33.81
C ARG A 854 22.83 9.27 -34.88
N LEU A 855 21.85 9.91 -35.51
CA LEU A 855 21.09 9.33 -36.62
C LEU A 855 22.00 8.97 -37.79
N ALA A 856 22.85 9.90 -38.24
CA ALA A 856 23.79 9.68 -39.33
C ALA A 856 24.75 8.52 -39.03
N PHE A 857 25.24 8.42 -37.78
CA PHE A 857 26.11 7.32 -37.36
C PHE A 857 25.42 5.96 -37.49
N ARG A 858 24.18 5.85 -36.99
CA ARG A 858 23.38 4.62 -37.05
C ARG A 858 22.96 4.24 -38.47
N MET A 859 22.90 5.21 -39.39
CA MET A 859 22.65 4.98 -40.81
C MET A 859 23.93 4.63 -41.61
N GLY A 860 25.10 4.62 -40.96
CA GLY A 860 26.38 4.33 -41.61
C GLY A 860 27.06 5.54 -42.26
N ASP A 861 26.45 6.74 -42.23
CA ASP A 861 27.09 7.96 -42.72
C ASP A 861 27.95 8.59 -41.61
N HIS A 862 29.08 7.96 -41.35
CA HIS A 862 30.02 8.37 -40.30
C HIS A 862 30.64 9.75 -40.57
N ALA A 863 30.78 10.15 -41.84
CA ALA A 863 31.30 11.47 -42.20
C ALA A 863 30.29 12.59 -41.86
N ALA A 864 29.00 12.39 -42.16
CA ALA A 864 27.97 13.31 -41.73
C ALA A 864 27.82 13.34 -40.21
N ALA A 865 27.92 12.17 -39.54
CA ALA A 865 27.86 12.10 -38.09
C ALA A 865 28.91 12.98 -37.39
N ALA A 866 30.16 12.93 -37.85
CA ALA A 866 31.24 13.75 -37.32
C ALA A 866 31.00 15.26 -37.56
N ARG A 867 30.54 15.65 -38.75
CA ARG A 867 30.21 17.06 -39.06
C ARG A 867 29.09 17.60 -38.18
N TRP A 868 28.01 16.83 -38.03
CA TRP A 868 26.90 17.23 -37.18
C TRP A 868 27.29 17.34 -35.70
N ALA A 869 28.19 16.47 -35.24
CA ALA A 869 28.75 16.59 -33.90
C ALA A 869 29.62 17.85 -33.74
N ASP A 870 30.44 18.21 -34.73
CA ASP A 870 31.20 19.47 -34.71
C ASP A 870 30.29 20.71 -34.66
N ASP A 871 29.21 20.72 -35.45
CA ASP A 871 28.20 21.79 -35.38
C ASP A 871 27.57 21.87 -33.98
N ALA A 872 27.22 20.73 -33.39
CA ALA A 872 26.65 20.67 -32.05
C ALA A 872 27.59 21.26 -30.99
N LEU A 873 28.89 20.95 -31.09
CA LEU A 873 29.92 21.49 -30.19
C LEU A 873 30.09 23.00 -30.37
N GLY A 874 30.05 23.51 -31.60
CA GLY A 874 30.10 24.93 -31.87
C GLY A 874 28.97 25.70 -31.20
N TYR A 875 27.74 25.19 -31.27
CA TYR A 875 26.59 25.79 -30.60
C TYR A 875 26.66 25.68 -29.07
N ALA A 876 27.10 24.53 -28.54
CA ALA A 876 27.26 24.36 -27.10
C ALA A 876 28.32 25.32 -26.51
N GLN A 877 29.40 25.57 -27.25
CA GLN A 877 30.45 26.53 -26.87
C GLN A 877 30.00 28.00 -26.99
N SER A 878 29.00 28.30 -27.81
CA SER A 878 28.44 29.66 -27.90
C SER A 878 27.47 30.01 -26.76
N VAL A 879 27.17 29.05 -25.87
CA VAL A 879 26.34 29.32 -24.68
C VAL A 879 27.11 30.23 -23.72
N PRO A 880 26.52 31.36 -23.27
CA PRO A 880 27.18 32.27 -22.33
C PRO A 880 27.54 31.58 -20.99
N PRO A 881 28.64 31.96 -20.33
CA PRO A 881 29.06 31.34 -19.06
C PRO A 881 28.14 31.70 -17.87
N ASP A 882 27.36 32.77 -17.97
CA ASP A 882 26.48 33.33 -16.94
C ASP A 882 25.03 32.80 -17.00
N VAL A 883 24.77 31.75 -17.79
CA VAL A 883 23.46 31.07 -17.82
C VAL A 883 23.16 30.35 -16.50
N ASP A 884 21.87 30.10 -16.28
CA ASP A 884 21.38 29.33 -15.14
C ASP A 884 21.93 27.89 -15.13
N GLU A 885 21.90 27.25 -13.96
CA GLU A 885 22.46 25.92 -13.75
C GLU A 885 21.87 24.86 -14.70
N HIS A 886 20.57 24.94 -14.99
CA HIS A 886 19.91 23.98 -15.87
C HIS A 886 20.41 24.13 -17.32
N SER A 887 20.48 25.36 -17.82
CA SER A 887 21.05 25.66 -19.14
C SER A 887 22.51 25.20 -19.27
N ARG A 888 23.32 25.39 -18.22
CA ARG A 888 24.72 24.92 -18.19
C ARG A 888 24.82 23.40 -18.24
N LEU A 889 23.95 22.70 -17.51
CA LEU A 889 23.89 21.24 -17.50
C LEU A 889 23.46 20.67 -18.85
N GLU A 890 22.47 21.27 -19.51
CA GLU A 890 22.03 20.85 -20.85
C GLU A 890 23.13 21.08 -21.90
N ALA A 891 23.84 22.22 -21.84
CA ALA A 891 24.99 22.47 -22.71
C ALA A 891 26.13 21.43 -22.49
N ALA A 892 26.42 21.09 -21.23
CA ALA A 892 27.40 20.06 -20.90
C ALA A 892 26.96 18.67 -21.39
N ARG A 893 25.66 18.34 -21.28
CA ARG A 893 25.08 17.09 -21.81
C ARG A 893 25.21 17.01 -23.33
N ALA A 894 24.81 18.07 -24.05
CA ALA A 894 24.95 18.13 -25.50
C ALA A 894 26.43 17.99 -25.93
N THR A 895 27.34 18.64 -25.21
CA THR A 895 28.79 18.57 -25.45
C THR A 895 29.31 17.14 -25.27
N ALA A 896 29.02 16.50 -24.14
CA ALA A 896 29.47 15.14 -23.87
C ALA A 896 28.93 14.15 -24.91
N GLU A 897 27.65 14.23 -25.26
CA GLU A 897 27.03 13.33 -26.24
C GLU A 897 27.53 13.57 -27.66
N ALA A 898 27.76 14.82 -28.06
CA ALA A 898 28.34 15.16 -29.35
C ALA A 898 29.79 14.67 -29.47
N LEU A 899 30.64 14.89 -28.45
CA LEU A 899 32.01 14.38 -28.42
C LEU A 899 32.05 12.84 -28.53
N ASN A 900 31.16 12.14 -27.82
CA ASN A 900 31.07 10.69 -27.91
C ASN A 900 30.66 10.24 -29.33
N THR A 901 29.64 10.87 -29.91
CA THR A 901 29.16 10.60 -31.28
C THR A 901 30.26 10.84 -32.31
N LYS A 902 30.99 11.95 -32.18
CA LYS A 902 32.15 12.28 -33.02
C LYS A 902 33.23 11.22 -32.88
N GLY A 903 33.54 10.81 -31.65
CA GLY A 903 34.52 9.77 -31.36
C GLY A 903 34.23 8.46 -32.08
N VAL A 904 33.03 7.90 -31.89
CA VAL A 904 32.65 6.63 -32.55
C VAL A 904 32.59 6.76 -34.08
N ALA A 905 32.14 7.91 -34.60
CA ALA A 905 32.13 8.18 -36.03
C ALA A 905 33.55 8.23 -36.63
N LEU A 906 34.48 8.91 -35.97
CA LEU A 906 35.89 8.99 -36.38
C LEU A 906 36.55 7.61 -36.35
N ALA A 907 36.20 6.75 -35.40
CA ALA A 907 36.72 5.39 -35.33
C ALA A 907 36.31 4.58 -36.56
N ARG A 908 35.04 4.67 -36.98
CA ARG A 908 34.54 4.03 -38.21
C ARG A 908 35.14 4.60 -39.48
N LEU A 909 35.65 5.83 -39.45
CA LEU A 909 36.39 6.46 -40.55
C LEU A 909 37.90 6.12 -40.52
N GLY A 910 38.36 5.22 -39.64
CA GLY A 910 39.76 4.83 -39.50
C GLY A 910 40.65 5.86 -38.77
N ARG A 911 40.05 6.88 -38.13
CA ARG A 911 40.76 7.96 -37.42
C ARG A 911 40.86 7.68 -35.92
N SER A 912 41.37 6.51 -35.55
CA SER A 912 41.29 5.96 -34.18
C SER A 912 41.95 6.84 -33.10
N GLN A 913 43.09 7.49 -33.39
CA GLN A 913 43.73 8.39 -32.41
C GLN A 913 42.91 9.65 -32.13
N GLU A 914 42.24 10.18 -33.14
CA GLU A 914 41.34 11.32 -32.97
C GLU A 914 40.07 10.89 -32.25
N ALA A 915 39.52 9.74 -32.60
CA ALA A 915 38.37 9.15 -31.92
C ALA A 915 38.60 9.07 -30.40
N VAL A 916 39.74 8.52 -29.97
CA VAL A 916 40.09 8.43 -28.55
C VAL A 916 40.13 9.80 -27.88
N ARG A 917 40.77 10.80 -28.49
CA ARG A 917 40.85 12.15 -27.91
C ARG A 917 39.46 12.75 -27.67
N GLU A 918 38.56 12.61 -28.63
CA GLU A 918 37.19 13.14 -28.52
C GLU A 918 36.40 12.43 -27.41
N VAL A 919 36.50 11.09 -27.30
CA VAL A 919 35.80 10.36 -26.22
C VAL A 919 36.43 10.62 -24.84
N GLU A 920 37.75 10.84 -24.74
CA GLU A 920 38.38 11.26 -23.47
C GLU A 920 37.86 12.63 -23.01
N LEU A 921 37.70 13.58 -23.93
CA LEU A 921 37.08 14.88 -23.66
C LEU A 921 35.60 14.70 -23.24
N SER A 922 34.86 13.81 -23.91
CA SER A 922 33.47 13.48 -23.54
C SER A 922 33.36 13.03 -22.09
N VAL A 923 34.21 12.08 -21.68
CA VAL A 923 34.25 11.57 -20.30
C VAL A 923 34.61 12.69 -19.32
N ALA A 924 35.60 13.52 -19.63
CA ALA A 924 36.01 14.62 -18.76
C ALA A 924 34.88 15.64 -18.55
N VAL A 925 34.16 16.02 -19.61
CA VAL A 925 32.99 16.92 -19.52
C VAL A 925 31.87 16.28 -18.71
N ALA A 926 31.59 15.00 -18.96
CA ALA A 926 30.54 14.28 -18.25
C ALA A 926 30.84 14.13 -16.75
N GLU A 927 32.07 13.78 -16.36
CA GLU A 927 32.48 13.67 -14.96
C GLU A 927 32.44 15.04 -14.26
N ALA A 928 32.91 16.11 -14.91
CA ALA A 928 32.89 17.46 -14.36
C ALA A 928 31.46 17.99 -14.11
N ALA A 929 30.51 17.60 -14.96
CA ALA A 929 29.11 17.96 -14.85
C ALA A 929 28.26 16.97 -14.03
N GLY A 930 28.86 15.92 -13.44
CA GLY A 930 28.13 14.89 -12.69
C GLY A 930 27.22 13.99 -13.53
N LEU A 931 27.41 13.96 -14.86
CA LEU A 931 26.64 13.17 -15.82
C LEU A 931 27.20 11.74 -15.91
N LEU A 932 27.18 10.99 -14.80
CA LEU A 932 27.90 9.72 -14.70
C LEU A 932 27.44 8.63 -15.69
N GLY A 933 26.17 8.61 -16.09
CA GLY A 933 25.69 7.71 -17.16
C GLY A 933 26.32 8.02 -18.52
N ALA A 934 26.49 9.31 -18.85
CA ALA A 934 27.21 9.72 -20.06
C ALA A 934 28.70 9.36 -19.98
N ALA A 935 29.31 9.50 -18.79
CA ALA A 935 30.68 9.08 -18.55
C ALA A 935 30.84 7.55 -18.74
N CYS A 936 29.93 6.72 -18.22
CA CYS A 936 29.97 5.27 -18.38
C CYS A 936 29.89 4.84 -19.85
N ARG A 937 29.05 5.52 -20.66
CA ARG A 937 29.04 5.32 -22.13
C ARG A 937 30.39 5.64 -22.75
N GLY A 938 30.99 6.78 -22.38
CA GLY A 938 32.33 7.17 -22.86
C GLY A 938 33.41 6.16 -22.47
N TYR A 939 33.42 5.67 -21.22
CA TYR A 939 34.35 4.61 -20.79
C TYR A 939 34.18 3.30 -21.56
N THR A 940 32.92 2.90 -21.81
CA THR A 940 32.61 1.70 -22.59
C THR A 940 33.20 1.82 -24.00
N ASN A 941 32.97 2.95 -24.67
CA ASN A 941 33.51 3.22 -25.99
C ASN A 941 35.05 3.32 -25.99
N LEU A 942 35.65 3.99 -25.00
CA LEU A 942 37.11 4.06 -24.87
C LEU A 942 37.75 2.68 -24.65
N GLY A 943 37.10 1.77 -23.93
CA GLY A 943 37.58 0.40 -23.76
C GLY A 943 37.76 -0.31 -25.10
N VAL A 944 36.75 -0.22 -25.98
CA VAL A 944 36.81 -0.77 -27.34
C VAL A 944 37.86 -0.05 -28.19
N LEU A 945 37.89 1.28 -28.18
CA LEU A 945 38.83 2.07 -29.00
C LEU A 945 40.30 1.82 -28.61
N TYR A 946 40.60 1.78 -27.31
CA TYR A 946 41.95 1.52 -26.84
C TYR A 946 42.39 0.08 -27.08
N THR A 947 41.47 -0.89 -27.19
CA THR A 947 41.85 -2.28 -27.48
C THR A 947 42.66 -2.39 -28.79
N ILE A 948 42.43 -1.50 -29.76
CA ILE A 948 43.19 -1.44 -31.02
C ILE A 948 44.51 -0.68 -30.84
N ILE A 949 44.49 0.42 -30.10
CA ILE A 949 45.60 1.40 -30.07
C ILE A 949 46.62 1.07 -28.97
N ASP A 950 46.13 0.82 -27.77
CA ASP A 950 46.90 0.56 -26.55
C ASP A 950 46.07 -0.32 -25.60
N PRO A 951 46.17 -1.65 -25.73
CA PRO A 951 45.43 -2.63 -24.93
C PRO A 951 45.69 -2.49 -23.42
N ALA A 952 46.90 -2.07 -23.03
CA ALA A 952 47.22 -1.85 -21.63
C ALA A 952 46.41 -0.67 -21.07
N ARG A 953 46.25 0.40 -21.86
CA ARG A 953 45.39 1.54 -21.53
C ARG A 953 43.91 1.19 -21.61
N ALA A 954 43.50 0.30 -22.52
CA ALA A 954 42.14 -0.22 -22.58
C ALA A 954 41.72 -0.87 -21.26
N MET A 955 42.58 -1.70 -20.67
CA MET A 955 42.32 -2.29 -19.35
C MET A 955 42.21 -1.21 -18.26
N GLN A 956 43.07 -0.18 -18.26
CA GLN A 956 43.01 0.90 -17.27
C GLN A 956 41.70 1.68 -17.35
N VAL A 957 41.27 2.02 -18.58
CA VAL A 957 39.99 2.69 -18.84
C VAL A 957 38.82 1.81 -18.43
N CYS A 958 38.83 0.51 -18.76
CA CYS A 958 37.76 -0.40 -18.35
C CYS A 958 37.67 -0.51 -16.83
N ARG A 959 38.80 -0.56 -16.10
CA ARG A 959 38.80 -0.57 -14.62
C ARG A 959 38.25 0.73 -14.04
N ARG A 960 38.69 1.89 -14.53
CA ARG A 960 38.16 3.19 -14.08
C ARG A 960 36.68 3.33 -14.41
N GLY A 961 36.26 2.94 -15.61
CA GLY A 961 34.86 2.88 -15.99
C GLY A 961 34.06 1.95 -15.07
N LEU A 962 34.62 0.80 -14.69
CA LEU A 962 33.99 -0.16 -13.79
C LEU A 962 33.85 0.40 -12.37
N GLU A 963 34.82 1.18 -11.90
CA GLU A 963 34.70 1.94 -10.65
C GLU A 963 33.56 2.96 -10.71
N VAL A 964 33.43 3.72 -11.82
CA VAL A 964 32.30 4.64 -12.00
C VAL A 964 30.97 3.88 -12.08
N ALA A 965 30.89 2.81 -12.85
CA ALA A 965 29.68 2.00 -12.98
C ALA A 965 29.28 1.32 -11.66
N ARG A 966 30.24 0.93 -10.81
CA ARG A 966 30.00 0.45 -9.45
C ARG A 966 29.50 1.55 -8.52
N ARG A 967 30.10 2.75 -8.57
CA ARG A 967 29.63 3.93 -7.82
C ARG A 967 28.21 4.33 -8.19
N VAL A 968 27.86 4.18 -9.46
CA VAL A 968 26.54 4.45 -10.01
C VAL A 968 25.55 3.32 -9.70
N GLY A 969 26.04 2.10 -9.41
CA GLY A 969 25.19 0.93 -9.17
C GLY A 969 24.58 0.30 -10.44
N ASP A 970 25.04 0.68 -11.65
CA ASP A 970 24.51 0.17 -12.91
C ASP A 970 25.22 -1.13 -13.34
N LEU A 971 24.53 -2.25 -13.17
CA LEU A 971 25.04 -3.58 -13.50
C LEU A 971 25.17 -3.82 -15.02
N GLY A 972 24.42 -3.11 -15.86
CA GLY A 972 24.50 -3.23 -17.31
C GLY A 972 25.79 -2.61 -17.86
N PHE A 973 26.16 -1.43 -17.38
CA PHE A 973 27.48 -0.86 -17.68
C PHE A 973 28.62 -1.71 -17.11
N GLN A 974 28.45 -2.29 -15.91
CA GLN A 974 29.44 -3.23 -15.37
C GLN A 974 29.63 -4.44 -16.29
N ALA A 975 28.56 -5.04 -16.78
CA ALA A 975 28.63 -6.17 -17.72
C ALA A 975 29.39 -5.80 -19.02
N ARG A 976 29.04 -4.66 -19.62
CA ARG A 976 29.72 -4.15 -20.84
C ARG A 976 31.20 -3.87 -20.62
N LEU A 977 31.55 -3.21 -19.52
CA LEU A 977 32.95 -2.89 -19.19
C LEU A 977 33.78 -4.12 -18.84
N LEU A 978 33.17 -5.14 -18.22
CA LEU A 978 33.80 -6.44 -17.98
C LEU A 978 34.01 -7.21 -19.28
N ALA A 979 33.03 -7.21 -20.19
CA ALA A 979 33.20 -7.79 -21.52
C ALA A 979 34.35 -7.11 -22.29
N ASN A 980 34.39 -5.77 -22.30
CA ASN A 980 35.48 -5.02 -22.94
C ASN A 980 36.84 -5.25 -22.27
N LEU A 981 36.88 -5.40 -20.94
CA LEU A 981 38.09 -5.77 -20.22
C LEU A 981 38.58 -7.17 -20.66
N ALA A 982 37.67 -8.14 -20.81
CA ALA A 982 38.01 -9.47 -21.28
C ALA A 982 38.59 -9.44 -22.70
N VAL A 983 38.00 -8.66 -23.61
CA VAL A 983 38.55 -8.43 -24.95
C VAL A 983 39.97 -7.87 -24.86
N ALA A 984 40.17 -6.77 -24.11
CA ALA A 984 41.47 -6.12 -23.98
C ALA A 984 42.57 -7.04 -23.42
N CYS A 985 42.22 -7.92 -22.48
CA CYS A 985 43.15 -8.89 -21.92
C CYS A 985 43.66 -9.89 -22.97
N CYS A 986 42.85 -10.22 -23.98
CA CYS A 986 43.15 -11.31 -24.90
C CYS A 986 43.80 -10.88 -26.21
N THR A 987 43.73 -9.60 -26.56
CA THR A 987 44.33 -9.12 -27.81
C THR A 987 45.86 -9.05 -27.74
N PHE A 988 46.46 -8.61 -26.62
CA PHE A 988 47.91 -8.36 -26.55
C PHE A 988 48.54 -8.47 -25.14
N THR A 989 47.94 -9.24 -24.22
CA THR A 989 48.51 -9.44 -22.87
C THR A 989 48.48 -10.90 -22.44
N ASP A 990 49.45 -11.34 -21.63
CA ASP A 990 49.48 -12.70 -21.03
C ASP A 990 48.45 -12.87 -19.88
N ARG A 991 47.44 -12.01 -19.79
CA ARG A 991 46.50 -11.93 -18.65
C ARG A 991 45.13 -12.54 -18.94
N CYS A 992 44.99 -13.21 -20.08
CA CYS A 992 43.72 -13.74 -20.57
C CYS A 992 43.16 -14.82 -19.62
N ALA A 993 43.99 -15.66 -18.99
CA ALA A 993 43.57 -16.63 -17.97
C ALA A 993 43.26 -16.01 -16.59
N ASP A 994 44.08 -15.04 -16.14
CA ASP A 994 44.00 -14.48 -14.78
C ASP A 994 42.92 -13.40 -14.63
N GLU A 995 42.67 -12.61 -15.67
CA GLU A 995 41.73 -11.48 -15.64
C GLU A 995 40.68 -11.55 -16.76
N GLY A 996 41.03 -12.08 -17.94
CA GLY A 996 40.12 -12.15 -19.09
C GLY A 996 38.95 -13.12 -18.91
N VAL A 997 39.23 -14.39 -18.57
CA VAL A 997 38.19 -15.41 -18.31
C VAL A 997 37.25 -14.98 -17.16
N PRO A 998 37.76 -14.57 -15.97
CA PRO A 998 36.88 -14.14 -14.89
C PRO A 998 36.01 -12.93 -15.26
N ALA A 999 36.54 -11.99 -16.06
CA ALA A 999 35.78 -10.84 -16.51
C ALA A 999 34.65 -11.24 -17.49
N ALA A 1000 34.93 -12.12 -18.46
CA ALA A 1000 33.92 -12.63 -19.39
C ALA A 1000 32.83 -13.45 -18.68
N GLU A 1001 33.22 -14.37 -17.78
CA GLU A 1001 32.27 -15.15 -16.97
C GLU A 1001 31.38 -14.25 -16.13
N LYS A 1002 31.96 -13.21 -15.51
CA LYS A 1002 31.18 -12.27 -14.70
C LYS A 1002 30.25 -11.41 -15.54
N ALA A 1003 30.65 -11.00 -16.75
CA ALA A 1003 29.77 -10.31 -17.69
C ALA A 1003 28.57 -11.19 -18.09
N ILE A 1004 28.81 -12.46 -18.44
CA ILE A 1004 27.76 -13.44 -18.75
C ILE A 1004 26.81 -13.63 -17.56
N GLU A 1005 27.35 -13.74 -16.34
CA GLU A 1005 26.56 -13.87 -15.11
C GLU A 1005 25.61 -12.67 -14.94
N LEU A 1006 26.13 -11.44 -15.11
CA LEU A 1006 25.34 -10.21 -15.00
C LEU A 1006 24.29 -10.10 -16.11
N ASP A 1007 24.64 -10.38 -17.36
CA ASP A 1007 23.71 -10.32 -18.49
C ASP A 1007 22.56 -11.32 -18.33
N ARG A 1008 22.85 -12.56 -17.91
CA ARG A 1008 21.83 -13.57 -17.58
C ARG A 1008 20.99 -13.16 -16.38
N ALA A 1009 21.60 -12.56 -15.37
CA ALA A 1009 20.89 -12.09 -14.18
C ALA A 1009 19.88 -10.98 -14.51
N LEU A 1010 20.27 -10.04 -15.38
CA LEU A 1010 19.49 -8.90 -15.84
C LEU A 1010 18.58 -9.19 -17.06
N ASP A 1011 18.69 -10.39 -17.64
CA ASP A 1011 18.04 -10.78 -18.89
C ASP A 1011 18.42 -9.89 -20.11
N GLN A 1012 19.66 -9.40 -20.16
CA GLN A 1012 20.18 -8.57 -21.25
C GLN A 1012 20.60 -9.43 -22.46
N ARG A 1013 19.64 -10.04 -23.15
CA ARG A 1013 19.92 -10.91 -24.31
C ARG A 1013 20.68 -10.20 -25.44
N GLU A 1014 20.38 -8.93 -25.67
CA GLU A 1014 21.05 -8.11 -26.70
C GLU A 1014 22.57 -8.02 -26.48
N HIS A 1015 23.02 -7.98 -25.22
CA HIS A 1015 24.44 -7.89 -24.87
C HIS A 1015 25.08 -9.26 -24.62
N LEU A 1016 24.33 -10.25 -24.13
CA LEU A 1016 24.84 -11.57 -23.72
C LEU A 1016 25.70 -12.30 -24.77
N ALA A 1017 25.42 -12.11 -26.06
CA ALA A 1017 26.22 -12.72 -27.12
C ALA A 1017 27.68 -12.23 -27.11
N VAL A 1018 27.92 -10.97 -26.72
CA VAL A 1018 29.26 -10.36 -26.72
C VAL A 1018 30.23 -11.11 -25.81
N PRO A 1019 30.02 -11.22 -24.48
CA PRO A 1019 30.98 -11.92 -23.62
C PRO A 1019 31.02 -13.43 -23.89
N LEU A 1020 29.97 -14.04 -24.46
CA LEU A 1020 30.02 -15.44 -24.94
C LEU A 1020 30.98 -15.62 -26.11
N ILE A 1021 30.95 -14.73 -27.11
CA ILE A 1021 31.90 -14.74 -28.24
C ILE A 1021 33.32 -14.60 -27.71
N VAL A 1022 33.55 -13.64 -26.81
CA VAL A 1022 34.87 -13.39 -26.22
C VAL A 1022 35.35 -14.63 -25.46
N LEU A 1023 34.54 -15.22 -24.58
CA LEU A 1023 34.91 -16.43 -23.85
C LEU A 1023 35.20 -17.60 -24.79
N GLY A 1024 34.44 -17.73 -25.88
CA GLY A 1024 34.69 -18.71 -26.95
C GLY A 1024 36.06 -18.55 -27.59
N GLN A 1025 36.44 -17.31 -27.94
CA GLN A 1025 37.77 -16.97 -28.48
C GLN A 1025 38.88 -17.31 -27.48
N ILE A 1026 38.68 -17.02 -26.20
CA ILE A 1026 39.65 -17.35 -25.15
C ILE A 1026 39.87 -18.87 -25.09
N HIS A 1027 38.80 -19.65 -25.03
CA HIS A 1027 38.90 -21.11 -25.00
C HIS A 1027 39.56 -21.70 -26.25
N GLN A 1028 39.27 -21.14 -27.43
CA GLN A 1028 39.90 -21.54 -28.68
C GLN A 1028 41.42 -21.30 -28.64
N CYS A 1029 41.86 -20.11 -28.23
CA CYS A 1029 43.28 -19.77 -28.08
C CYS A 1029 44.02 -20.66 -27.05
N HIS A 1030 43.31 -21.21 -26.06
CA HIS A 1030 43.87 -22.13 -25.05
C HIS A 1030 43.76 -23.61 -25.45
N GLY A 1031 43.33 -23.93 -26.68
CA GLY A 1031 43.22 -25.30 -27.15
C GLY A 1031 42.08 -26.09 -26.51
N GLN A 1032 40.97 -25.43 -26.18
CA GLN A 1032 39.77 -26.03 -25.56
C GLN A 1032 38.56 -25.96 -26.52
N PRO A 1033 38.58 -26.72 -27.64
CA PRO A 1033 37.61 -26.56 -28.73
C PRO A 1033 36.17 -26.88 -28.32
N GLU A 1034 35.95 -27.83 -27.39
CA GLU A 1034 34.61 -28.17 -26.90
C GLU A 1034 33.94 -27.04 -26.08
N LEU A 1035 34.75 -26.25 -25.37
CA LEU A 1035 34.26 -25.09 -24.62
C LEU A 1035 33.99 -23.92 -25.58
N ALA A 1036 34.92 -23.67 -26.51
CA ALA A 1036 34.75 -22.66 -27.56
C ALA A 1036 33.48 -22.90 -28.39
N LEU A 1037 33.26 -24.15 -28.83
CA LEU A 1037 32.08 -24.54 -29.62
C LEU A 1037 30.76 -24.29 -28.87
N ARG A 1038 30.72 -24.55 -27.56
CA ARG A 1038 29.54 -24.28 -26.72
C ARG A 1038 29.25 -22.79 -26.63
N CYS A 1039 30.27 -21.99 -26.36
CA CYS A 1039 30.15 -20.54 -26.26
C CYS A 1039 29.67 -19.91 -27.57
N TYR A 1040 30.26 -20.28 -28.71
CA TYR A 1040 29.87 -19.74 -30.01
C TYR A 1040 28.46 -20.17 -30.44
N ASN A 1041 28.05 -21.41 -30.18
CA ASN A 1041 26.68 -21.86 -30.49
C ASN A 1041 25.64 -21.13 -29.63
N GLU A 1042 25.90 -20.96 -28.33
CA GLU A 1042 25.01 -20.18 -27.47
C GLU A 1042 24.94 -18.72 -27.91
N ALA A 1043 26.08 -18.09 -28.23
CA ALA A 1043 26.10 -16.73 -28.76
C ALA A 1043 25.33 -16.60 -30.07
N LEU A 1044 25.45 -17.59 -30.97
CA LEU A 1044 24.73 -17.62 -32.24
C LEU A 1044 23.22 -17.77 -32.06
N GLU A 1045 22.77 -18.60 -31.11
CA GLU A 1045 21.35 -18.72 -30.75
C GLU A 1045 20.81 -17.38 -30.26
N VAL A 1046 21.52 -16.74 -29.32
CA VAL A 1046 21.15 -15.42 -28.78
C VAL A 1046 21.11 -14.36 -29.89
N ALA A 1047 22.14 -14.28 -30.75
CA ALA A 1047 22.21 -13.32 -31.84
C ALA A 1047 21.10 -13.52 -32.91
N ARG A 1048 20.67 -14.77 -33.13
CA ARG A 1048 19.53 -15.08 -34.02
C ARG A 1048 18.20 -14.66 -33.40
N GLU A 1049 18.03 -14.85 -32.10
CA GLU A 1049 16.84 -14.41 -31.38
C GLU A 1049 16.70 -12.88 -31.36
N THR A 1050 17.81 -12.15 -31.19
CA THR A 1050 17.81 -10.68 -31.13
C THR A 1050 17.73 -10.03 -32.51
N GLY A 1051 18.12 -10.73 -33.57
CA GLY A 1051 18.06 -10.22 -34.94
C GLY A 1051 19.10 -9.14 -35.26
N GLU A 1052 20.18 -9.08 -34.49
CA GLU A 1052 21.30 -8.13 -34.59
C GLU A 1052 22.37 -8.63 -35.58
N PRO A 1053 22.42 -8.11 -36.83
CA PRO A 1053 23.32 -8.67 -37.85
C PRO A 1053 24.80 -8.47 -37.54
N GLN A 1054 25.13 -7.44 -36.75
CA GLN A 1054 26.49 -7.13 -36.34
C GLN A 1054 27.08 -8.18 -35.39
N LEU A 1055 26.24 -8.92 -34.66
CA LEU A 1055 26.64 -9.99 -33.74
C LEU A 1055 26.66 -11.37 -34.42
N LEU A 1056 25.97 -11.53 -35.55
CA LEU A 1056 26.00 -12.78 -36.32
C LEU A 1056 27.36 -13.03 -36.97
N PHE A 1057 28.02 -11.97 -37.47
CA PHE A 1057 29.33 -12.11 -38.13
C PHE A 1057 30.40 -12.70 -37.19
N PRO A 1058 30.66 -12.14 -35.98
CA PRO A 1058 31.65 -12.71 -35.07
C PRO A 1058 31.34 -14.14 -34.61
N CYS A 1059 30.05 -14.52 -34.53
CA CYS A 1059 29.66 -15.90 -34.24
C CYS A 1059 30.04 -16.86 -35.38
N TYR A 1060 29.75 -16.49 -36.62
CA TYR A 1060 30.10 -17.30 -37.79
C TYR A 1060 31.60 -17.36 -38.02
N ASP A 1061 32.31 -16.25 -37.84
CA ASP A 1061 33.78 -16.21 -37.94
C ASP A 1061 34.46 -17.08 -36.88
N GLY A 1062 34.01 -17.00 -35.62
CA GLY A 1062 34.48 -17.87 -34.54
C GLY A 1062 34.25 -19.36 -34.81
N LEU A 1063 33.07 -19.72 -35.31
CA LEU A 1063 32.77 -21.11 -35.71
C LEU A 1063 33.60 -21.56 -36.91
N ALA A 1064 33.82 -20.69 -37.90
CA ALA A 1064 34.62 -21.02 -39.07
C ALA A 1064 36.08 -21.29 -38.70
N THR A 1065 36.70 -20.40 -37.93
CA THR A 1065 38.08 -20.55 -37.46
C THR A 1065 38.25 -21.75 -36.54
N LEU A 1066 37.29 -22.02 -35.65
CA LEU A 1066 37.32 -23.21 -34.79
C LEU A 1066 37.26 -24.51 -35.60
N ASN A 1067 36.45 -24.57 -36.66
CA ASN A 1067 36.41 -25.74 -37.54
C ASN A 1067 37.69 -25.89 -38.38
N LEU A 1068 38.37 -24.79 -38.74
CA LEU A 1068 39.71 -24.85 -39.32
C LEU A 1068 40.72 -25.44 -38.34
N ASP A 1069 40.71 -25.02 -37.07
CA ASP A 1069 41.60 -25.54 -36.02
C ASP A 1069 41.38 -27.05 -35.77
N LEU A 1070 40.18 -27.55 -36.09
CA LEU A 1070 39.78 -28.96 -35.99
C LEU A 1070 39.96 -29.75 -37.29
N ASP A 1071 40.55 -29.16 -38.34
CA ASP A 1071 40.69 -29.74 -39.69
C ASP A 1071 39.35 -30.12 -40.39
N ASP A 1072 38.21 -29.53 -39.99
CA ASP A 1072 36.91 -29.69 -40.65
C ASP A 1072 36.67 -28.60 -41.70
N THR A 1073 37.38 -28.74 -42.83
CA THR A 1073 37.34 -27.76 -43.93
C THR A 1073 35.92 -27.54 -44.52
N PRO A 1074 35.08 -28.57 -44.74
CA PRO A 1074 33.72 -28.37 -45.25
C PRO A 1074 32.86 -27.48 -44.35
N GLU A 1075 32.95 -27.67 -43.04
CA GLU A 1075 32.15 -26.90 -42.09
C GLU A 1075 32.70 -25.47 -41.91
N ALA A 1076 34.03 -25.31 -41.94
CA ALA A 1076 34.66 -24.00 -41.98
C ALA A 1076 34.22 -23.17 -43.20
N GLU A 1077 34.23 -23.76 -44.40
CA GLU A 1077 33.76 -23.10 -45.64
C GLU A 1077 32.30 -22.69 -45.54
N ARG A 1078 31.45 -23.53 -44.94
CA ARG A 1078 30.03 -23.24 -44.71
C ARG A 1078 29.85 -22.00 -43.85
N TYR A 1079 30.58 -21.89 -42.74
CA TYR A 1079 30.47 -20.74 -41.83
C TYR A 1079 31.09 -19.46 -42.40
N PHE A 1080 32.21 -19.53 -43.14
CA PHE A 1080 32.74 -18.36 -43.85
C PHE A 1080 31.76 -17.83 -44.90
N ALA A 1081 31.08 -18.71 -45.64
CA ALA A 1081 30.05 -18.31 -46.58
C ALA A 1081 28.88 -17.59 -45.90
N LEU A 1082 28.45 -18.07 -44.71
CA LEU A 1082 27.43 -17.41 -43.89
C LEU A 1082 27.89 -16.03 -43.37
N ALA A 1083 29.15 -15.91 -42.95
CA ALA A 1083 29.72 -14.64 -42.51
C ALA A 1083 29.74 -13.61 -43.66
N GLN A 1084 30.22 -14.01 -44.84
CA GLN A 1084 30.24 -13.16 -46.05
C GLN A 1084 28.83 -12.74 -46.48
N ASP A 1085 27.88 -13.67 -46.46
CA ASP A 1085 26.49 -13.41 -46.83
C ASP A 1085 25.80 -12.42 -45.88
N VAL A 1086 26.05 -12.50 -44.57
CA VAL A 1086 25.56 -11.50 -43.61
C VAL A 1086 26.15 -10.12 -43.90
N CYS A 1087 27.46 -10.01 -44.12
CA CYS A 1087 28.09 -8.73 -44.46
C CYS A 1087 27.53 -8.13 -45.76
N ALA A 1088 27.36 -8.96 -46.80
CA ALA A 1088 26.84 -8.52 -48.08
C ALA A 1088 25.38 -8.05 -47.99
N ARG A 1089 24.51 -8.78 -47.29
CA ARG A 1089 23.09 -8.43 -47.13
C ARG A 1089 22.88 -7.12 -46.36
N HIS A 1090 23.74 -6.85 -45.39
CA HIS A 1090 23.59 -5.71 -44.48
C HIS A 1090 24.57 -4.56 -44.76
N ALA A 1091 25.31 -4.62 -45.87
CA ALA A 1091 26.32 -3.63 -46.25
C ALA A 1091 27.32 -3.33 -45.12
N LEU A 1092 27.74 -4.38 -44.41
CA LEU A 1092 28.68 -4.26 -43.30
C LEU A 1092 30.11 -4.47 -43.80
N ASP A 1093 31.02 -3.60 -43.37
CA ASP A 1093 32.45 -3.76 -43.63
C ASP A 1093 33.05 -4.81 -42.65
N PRO A 1094 33.49 -5.98 -43.14
CA PRO A 1094 34.04 -7.04 -42.30
C PRO A 1094 35.24 -6.58 -41.48
N GLU A 1095 36.14 -5.76 -42.05
CA GLU A 1095 37.34 -5.29 -41.34
C GLU A 1095 36.98 -4.41 -40.14
N SER A 1096 35.91 -3.62 -40.27
CA SER A 1096 35.38 -2.80 -39.18
C SER A 1096 34.64 -3.60 -38.09
N LEU A 1097 34.11 -4.78 -38.42
CA LEU A 1097 33.31 -5.61 -37.52
C LEU A 1097 34.14 -6.60 -36.68
N VAL A 1098 35.38 -6.86 -37.08
CA VAL A 1098 36.28 -7.74 -36.31
C VAL A 1098 36.64 -7.12 -34.96
N VAL A 1099 36.69 -5.78 -34.84
CA VAL A 1099 37.18 -5.11 -33.62
C VAL A 1099 36.23 -4.06 -33.03
N LEU A 1100 35.36 -3.45 -33.83
CA LEU A 1100 34.43 -2.40 -33.36
C LEU A 1100 32.94 -2.80 -33.32
N PRO A 1101 32.51 -4.08 -33.28
CA PRO A 1101 31.09 -4.40 -33.34
C PRO A 1101 30.30 -3.92 -32.10
N PHE A 1102 31.01 -3.48 -31.05
CA PHE A 1102 30.44 -3.12 -29.73
C PHE A 1102 30.36 -1.61 -29.48
N LEU A 1103 30.62 -0.76 -30.49
CA LEU A 1103 30.47 0.70 -30.38
C LEU A 1103 29.02 1.12 -30.66
N ASP A 1104 28.38 1.78 -29.69
CA ASP A 1104 26.98 2.21 -29.72
C ASP A 1104 26.75 3.72 -29.55
#